data_AF-A0A1W9M9U8-F1
#
_entry.id   AF-A0A1W9M9U8-F1
#
_cell.length_a   1.000
_cell.length_b   1.000
_cell.length_c   1.000
_cell.angle_alpha   90.00
_cell.angle_beta   90.00
_cell.angle_gamma   90.00
#
_symmetry.space_group_name_H-M   'P 1'
#
loop_
_entity.id
_entity.type
_entity.pdbx_description
1 polymer ?
#
loop_
_entity_poly.entity_id
_entity_poly.type
_entity_poly.pdbx_seq_one_letter_code
_entity_poly.pdbx_strand_id
1 'polypeptide(L)'
;MSGDHTVFVLRSKFLPVLVALLLLLLAPSPPRAEEGPDAAWQETVKAWSQLPCISPDEFEFGRQVLRGLSYPSMRIVRGFSPLPGMNFAQAQDYFSLLIRHQYSFEQALTFEAWCGLPGANAALARQALELVARLDYQRCRTMAALAGVEGISARLTLETMPLILKLEEANLRAAQPAMALPGLRPESALDTLGLIALLRDNQAWAAETLALLPGVDSQRYLKALPILRQLRQDDAWNYKKLCEQPKLSPDESWFWLLGYFANPLAVQQDIYHKLSEERRRILLAAHHAAGYQIIWKINDLHAVTDRYGQEYSQRQLNRMGPKGIAALFDRLTPRTKSRFGNEFQQGGGSIPVLRRATSADRVQVSQDLTTPNMYALLSQGSELYDSSFRDILVPIFHERLKHEYRGDLLNLLRHVDPANAHVSDFVVSLAQKGKLTTLLPQDPPRQREVLELVLGSAFESEQSLLLFSATFMPLLEALQPEIRSLLISRMSDLGRSQRTVFARQIRLILQFYLHEYPELLSSGDQQRITALLREQGTIDISRYLVTPFAAWKADGRLSSLSIFHPDDDGESSFVSNANTLMAGGYRPRLSRAYTDDNLGPAARRQAEELVAAVARQPGGNLGRLFAAMQSHQFQVDFFKEVGGLTISHTVAAYHDEEEQRRLLLEFLEGGHEMFAQRGHSYWRGEQLIDPIEQLIKQNRITGDSFRKQRRFLSLGSCGGIKVYTKLHQLFQGQADILATIGTGLANINDPYNRTFFEVIATSGGDSSWKHVSAKAAAIFGKGYGRDYLQPGSLPAILHKLLDEERPAAK
;
A
#
# COMPACT_ATOMS: atom_id res chain seq x y z
N MET A 1 -63.51 44.34 -1.52
CA MET A 1 -62.92 45.66 -1.86
C MET A 1 -61.59 45.39 -2.52
N SER A 2 -61.44 45.91 -3.75
CA SER A 2 -60.25 46.03 -4.63
C SER A 2 -59.17 44.94 -4.52
N GLY A 3 -58.83 44.19 -5.54
CA GLY A 3 -58.85 44.49 -6.97
C GLY A 3 -57.55 43.90 -7.54
N ASP A 4 -57.69 43.03 -8.53
CA ASP A 4 -56.59 42.48 -9.31
C ASP A 4 -55.71 43.59 -9.90
N HIS A 5 -54.39 43.38 -9.88
CA HIS A 5 -53.58 43.50 -11.09
C HIS A 5 -52.30 42.66 -10.98
N THR A 6 -52.28 41.65 -11.82
CA THR A 6 -51.17 40.83 -12.27
C THR A 6 -50.06 41.72 -12.88
N VAL A 7 -48.85 41.70 -12.33
CA VAL A 7 -47.61 41.96 -13.09
C VAL A 7 -46.51 41.00 -12.62
N PHE A 8 -46.24 40.06 -13.50
CA PHE A 8 -44.97 39.38 -13.76
C PHE A 8 -43.89 39.35 -12.66
N VAL A 9 -43.75 38.14 -12.14
CA VAL A 9 -42.53 37.43 -11.74
C VAL A 9 -41.30 37.78 -12.60
N LEU A 10 -40.12 37.71 -11.95
CA LEU A 10 -38.74 37.77 -12.44
C LEU A 10 -38.04 39.14 -12.35
N ARG A 11 -37.42 39.41 -11.18
CA ARG A 11 -36.16 40.17 -11.00
C ARG A 11 -35.89 40.28 -9.50
N SER A 12 -35.24 39.31 -8.87
CA SER A 12 -33.99 39.66 -8.15
C SER A 12 -33.08 38.45 -7.87
N LYS A 13 -33.48 37.22 -8.22
CA LYS A 13 -32.60 36.03 -8.07
C LYS A 13 -31.70 35.76 -9.28
N PHE A 14 -31.89 36.51 -10.38
CA PHE A 14 -31.02 36.41 -11.54
C PHE A 14 -29.79 37.29 -11.46
N LEU A 15 -29.66 38.26 -10.54
CA LEU A 15 -28.46 39.09 -10.51
C LEU A 15 -27.18 38.31 -10.14
N PRO A 16 -27.17 37.41 -9.12
CA PRO A 16 -25.96 36.62 -8.85
C PRO A 16 -25.72 35.54 -9.90
N VAL A 17 -26.76 35.02 -10.55
CA VAL A 17 -26.64 34.02 -11.63
C VAL A 17 -26.24 34.66 -12.97
N LEU A 18 -26.70 35.87 -13.28
CA LEU A 18 -26.33 36.63 -14.47
C LEU A 18 -24.93 37.25 -14.31
N VAL A 19 -24.51 37.62 -13.09
CA VAL A 19 -23.12 37.99 -12.78
C VAL A 19 -22.20 36.78 -12.84
N ALA A 20 -22.63 35.61 -12.37
CA ALA A 20 -21.88 34.36 -12.54
C ALA A 20 -21.81 33.91 -14.02
N LEU A 21 -22.88 34.09 -14.81
CA LEU A 21 -22.89 33.82 -16.25
C LEU A 21 -22.10 34.86 -17.05
N LEU A 22 -22.10 36.15 -16.66
CA LEU A 22 -21.22 37.16 -17.26
C LEU A 22 -19.75 36.93 -16.89
N LEU A 23 -19.45 36.42 -15.69
CA LEU A 23 -18.09 36.02 -15.29
C LEU A 23 -17.65 34.70 -15.94
N LEU A 24 -18.58 33.81 -16.33
CA LEU A 24 -18.30 32.63 -17.15
C LEU A 24 -18.16 32.96 -18.65
N LEU A 25 -18.79 34.04 -19.12
CA LEU A 25 -18.59 34.60 -20.47
C LEU A 25 -17.35 35.52 -20.56
N LEU A 26 -16.82 35.96 -19.41
CA LEU A 26 -15.56 36.70 -19.26
C LEU A 26 -14.40 35.86 -18.71
N ALA A 27 -14.63 34.57 -18.47
CA ALA A 27 -13.53 33.63 -18.34
C ALA A 27 -12.78 33.67 -19.68
N PRO A 28 -11.46 33.92 -19.71
CA PRO A 28 -10.69 33.67 -20.92
C PRO A 28 -11.02 32.24 -21.31
N SER A 29 -11.50 32.06 -22.55
CA SER A 29 -11.70 30.73 -23.10
C SER A 29 -10.43 29.92 -22.79
N PRO A 30 -10.52 28.65 -22.38
CA PRO A 30 -9.32 27.80 -22.42
C PRO A 30 -8.76 28.01 -23.83
N PRO A 31 -7.48 28.40 -24.00
CA PRO A 31 -6.96 28.60 -25.33
C PRO A 31 -7.29 27.33 -26.10
N ARG A 32 -8.21 27.45 -27.07
CA ARG A 32 -8.49 26.39 -28.02
C ARG A 32 -7.13 26.12 -28.63
N ALA A 33 -6.65 24.90 -28.45
CA ALA A 33 -5.44 24.41 -29.09
C ALA A 33 -5.69 24.35 -30.61
N GLU A 34 -5.64 25.52 -31.24
CA GLU A 34 -5.50 25.75 -32.68
C GLU A 34 -4.58 26.96 -32.89
N GLU A 35 -3.52 27.10 -32.07
CA GLU A 35 -2.37 27.91 -32.47
C GLU A 35 -1.53 27.05 -33.42
N GLY A 36 -1.78 27.21 -34.71
CA GLY A 36 -0.97 26.56 -35.73
C GLY A 36 0.51 26.90 -35.60
N PRO A 37 1.42 26.09 -36.17
CA PRO A 37 2.87 26.31 -36.15
C PRO A 37 3.32 27.72 -36.57
N ASP A 38 2.49 28.44 -37.34
CA ASP A 38 2.73 29.83 -37.75
C ASP A 38 2.63 30.86 -36.61
N ALA A 39 1.71 30.74 -35.65
CA ALA A 39 1.57 31.75 -34.59
C ALA A 39 2.79 31.76 -33.66
N ALA A 40 3.22 30.57 -33.22
CA ALA A 40 4.42 30.42 -32.40
C ALA A 40 5.69 30.84 -33.15
N TRP A 41 5.77 30.58 -34.46
CA TRP A 41 6.90 31.04 -35.27
C TRP A 41 6.92 32.57 -35.36
N GLN A 42 5.78 33.22 -35.62
CA GLN A 42 5.67 34.70 -35.70
C GLN A 42 6.08 35.39 -34.39
N GLU A 43 5.64 34.87 -33.24
CA GLU A 43 6.07 35.38 -31.93
C GLU A 43 7.58 35.27 -31.72
N THR A 44 8.19 34.17 -32.18
CA THR A 44 9.63 33.95 -32.06
C THR A 44 10.41 34.86 -32.98
N VAL A 45 9.92 35.10 -34.21
CA VAL A 45 10.49 36.09 -35.14
C VAL A 45 10.40 37.50 -34.56
N LYS A 46 9.31 37.84 -33.88
CA LYS A 46 9.18 39.12 -33.17
C LYS A 46 10.22 39.27 -32.07
N ALA A 47 10.43 38.24 -31.24
CA ALA A 47 11.49 38.27 -30.24
C ALA A 47 12.89 38.35 -30.88
N TRP A 48 13.13 37.62 -31.98
CA TRP A 48 14.37 37.67 -32.75
C TRP A 48 14.69 39.07 -33.29
N SER A 49 13.67 39.84 -33.70
CA SER A 49 13.84 41.22 -34.16
C SER A 49 14.33 42.19 -33.08
N GLN A 50 14.28 41.78 -31.81
CA GLN A 50 14.74 42.59 -30.67
C GLN A 50 16.24 42.48 -30.41
N LEU A 51 16.97 41.64 -31.17
CA LEU A 51 18.42 41.54 -31.03
C LEU A 51 19.11 42.87 -31.37
N PRO A 52 19.98 43.39 -30.49
CA PRO A 52 20.74 44.61 -30.73
C PRO A 52 21.58 44.51 -32.01
N CYS A 53 21.50 45.56 -32.85
CA CYS A 53 22.35 45.76 -34.03
C CYS A 53 22.32 44.63 -35.08
N ILE A 54 21.21 43.87 -35.17
CA ILE A 54 21.06 42.83 -36.19
C ILE A 54 20.94 43.42 -37.60
N SER A 55 21.76 42.96 -38.54
CA SER A 55 21.68 43.37 -39.95
C SER A 55 20.53 42.65 -40.68
N PRO A 56 20.06 43.16 -41.84
CA PRO A 56 19.02 42.51 -42.63
C PRO A 56 19.34 41.06 -43.01
N ASP A 57 20.60 40.77 -43.36
CA ASP A 57 21.06 39.43 -43.75
C ASP A 57 21.07 38.48 -42.54
N GLU A 58 21.50 38.95 -41.37
CA GLU A 58 21.49 38.20 -40.11
C GLU A 58 20.06 37.94 -39.60
N PHE A 59 19.16 38.91 -39.80
CA PHE A 59 17.75 38.77 -39.47
C PHE A 59 17.09 37.67 -40.31
N GLU A 60 17.34 37.69 -41.63
CA GLU A 60 16.79 36.69 -42.55
C GLU A 60 17.39 35.30 -42.32
N PHE A 61 18.70 35.22 -42.02
CA PHE A 61 19.33 33.97 -41.59
C PHE A 61 18.62 33.36 -40.37
N GLY A 62 18.40 34.17 -39.32
CA GLY A 62 17.70 33.72 -38.12
C GLY A 62 16.29 33.23 -38.43
N ARG A 63 15.50 33.96 -39.24
CA ARG A 63 14.16 33.53 -39.67
C ARG A 63 14.14 32.14 -40.30
N GLN A 64 15.14 31.80 -41.11
CA GLN A 64 15.26 30.49 -41.73
C GLN A 64 15.57 29.39 -40.70
N VAL A 65 16.50 29.64 -39.77
CA VAL A 65 16.83 28.70 -38.68
C VAL A 65 15.60 28.42 -37.80
N LEU A 66 14.82 29.45 -37.45
CA LEU A 66 13.64 29.30 -36.59
C LEU A 66 12.58 28.35 -37.15
N ARG A 67 12.46 28.22 -38.47
CA ARG A 67 11.51 27.28 -39.09
C ARG A 67 11.85 25.80 -38.82
N GLY A 68 13.12 25.50 -38.56
CA GLY A 68 13.59 24.15 -38.27
C GLY A 68 13.60 23.80 -36.77
N LEU A 69 13.24 24.74 -35.89
CA LEU A 69 13.27 24.53 -34.45
C LEU A 69 11.98 23.89 -33.93
N SER A 70 12.11 23.06 -32.90
CA SER A 70 10.96 22.58 -32.12
C SER A 70 10.31 23.74 -31.35
N TYR A 71 9.04 23.58 -30.93
CA TYR A 71 8.36 24.59 -30.11
C TYR A 71 9.10 24.93 -28.80
N PRO A 72 9.62 23.96 -28.00
CA PRO A 72 10.49 24.26 -26.86
C PRO A 72 11.73 25.07 -27.22
N SER A 73 12.40 24.72 -28.32
CA SER A 73 13.57 25.46 -28.81
C SER A 73 13.21 26.90 -29.21
N MET A 74 12.05 27.11 -29.84
CA MET A 74 11.53 28.45 -30.14
C MET A 74 11.29 29.28 -28.87
N ARG A 75 10.78 28.70 -27.79
CA ARG A 75 10.63 29.39 -26.50
C ARG A 75 11.97 29.81 -25.91
N ILE A 76 12.99 28.96 -26.00
CA ILE A 76 14.35 29.30 -25.57
C ILE A 76 14.87 30.53 -26.33
N VAL A 77 14.62 30.61 -27.65
CA VAL A 77 14.97 31.80 -28.46
C VAL A 77 14.29 33.04 -27.94
N ARG A 78 12.99 32.98 -27.64
CA ARG A 78 12.25 34.11 -27.07
C ARG A 78 12.83 34.58 -25.75
N GLY A 79 13.31 33.64 -24.92
CA GLY A 79 13.93 33.93 -23.63
C GLY A 79 15.27 34.65 -23.76
N PHE A 80 16.16 34.20 -24.64
CA PHE A 80 17.51 34.78 -24.72
C PHE A 80 17.61 36.03 -25.62
N SER A 81 16.74 36.17 -26.63
CA SER A 81 16.79 37.28 -27.59
C SER A 81 16.76 38.68 -26.93
N PRO A 82 15.94 38.94 -25.90
CA PRO A 82 15.90 40.25 -25.24
C PRO A 82 16.99 40.45 -24.17
N LEU A 83 17.88 39.48 -23.93
CA LEU A 83 18.84 39.58 -22.82
C LEU A 83 19.90 40.66 -23.07
N PRO A 84 20.29 41.42 -22.01
CA PRO A 84 21.41 42.34 -22.09
C PRO A 84 22.70 41.69 -22.59
N GLY A 85 23.36 42.35 -23.54
CA GLY A 85 24.61 41.90 -24.13
C GLY A 85 24.47 40.84 -25.21
N MET A 86 23.25 40.40 -25.55
CA MET A 86 22.98 39.44 -26.63
C MET A 86 23.29 40.06 -27.99
N ASN A 87 24.00 39.32 -28.86
CA ASN A 87 24.28 39.70 -30.25
C ASN A 87 24.17 38.49 -31.19
N PHE A 88 24.28 38.72 -32.50
CA PHE A 88 24.13 37.67 -33.50
C PHE A 88 25.13 36.51 -33.33
N ALA A 89 26.40 36.78 -33.04
CA ALA A 89 27.41 35.74 -32.85
C ALA A 89 27.10 34.83 -31.66
N GLN A 90 26.62 35.39 -30.54
CA GLN A 90 26.19 34.62 -29.39
C GLN A 90 24.92 33.82 -29.68
N ALA A 91 23.95 34.42 -30.37
CA ALA A 91 22.74 33.71 -30.78
C ALA A 91 23.04 32.54 -31.72
N GLN A 92 24.01 32.67 -32.64
CA GLN A 92 24.48 31.58 -33.49
C GLN A 92 25.07 30.43 -32.67
N ASP A 93 25.87 30.74 -31.64
CA ASP A 93 26.39 29.72 -30.71
C ASP A 93 25.24 28.99 -30.01
N TYR A 94 24.17 29.70 -29.61
CA TYR A 94 23.03 29.10 -28.93
C TYR A 94 22.19 28.23 -29.88
N PHE A 95 22.02 28.65 -31.14
CA PHE A 95 21.36 27.82 -32.15
C PHE A 95 22.06 26.47 -32.34
N SER A 96 23.40 26.45 -32.24
CA SER A 96 24.15 25.20 -32.33
C SER A 96 23.77 24.19 -31.22
N LEU A 97 23.44 24.68 -30.01
CA LEU A 97 22.95 23.83 -28.91
C LEU A 97 21.53 23.38 -29.14
N LEU A 98 20.65 24.29 -29.59
CA LEU A 98 19.24 23.99 -29.86
C LEU A 98 19.05 22.96 -30.97
N ILE A 99 19.99 22.87 -31.90
CA ILE A 99 20.03 21.84 -32.94
C ILE A 99 20.57 20.52 -32.41
N ARG A 100 21.57 20.55 -31.52
CA ARG A 100 22.21 19.34 -30.96
C ARG A 100 21.41 18.67 -29.86
N HIS A 101 20.65 19.44 -29.08
CA HIS A 101 19.89 18.98 -27.93
C HIS A 101 18.40 19.19 -28.14
N GLN A 102 17.62 18.13 -27.95
CA GLN A 102 16.17 18.25 -27.87
C GLN A 102 15.78 18.62 -26.44
N TYR A 103 15.29 19.85 -26.28
CA TYR A 103 14.82 20.35 -24.99
C TYR A 103 13.37 19.93 -24.75
N SER A 104 13.06 19.49 -23.53
CA SER A 104 11.67 19.27 -23.11
C SER A 104 10.95 20.61 -22.93
N PHE A 105 9.62 20.56 -22.85
CA PHE A 105 8.81 21.75 -22.57
C PHE A 105 9.16 22.38 -21.21
N GLU A 106 9.36 21.56 -20.17
CA GLU A 106 9.73 22.00 -18.82
C GLU A 106 11.12 22.61 -18.75
N GLN A 107 12.07 22.07 -19.51
CA GLN A 107 13.39 22.64 -19.65
C GLN A 107 13.31 24.03 -20.30
N ALA A 108 12.55 24.18 -21.38
CA ALA A 108 12.34 25.47 -22.02
C ALA A 108 11.69 26.50 -21.07
N LEU A 109 10.66 26.10 -20.32
CA LEU A 109 10.04 26.96 -19.30
C LEU A 109 11.02 27.34 -18.18
N THR A 110 11.87 26.40 -17.75
CA THR A 110 12.87 26.66 -16.70
C THR A 110 13.89 27.70 -17.18
N PHE A 111 14.36 27.58 -18.43
CA PHE A 111 15.28 28.55 -19.02
C PHE A 111 14.63 29.92 -19.19
N GLU A 112 13.38 29.96 -19.66
CA GLU A 112 12.61 31.21 -19.82
C GLU A 112 12.39 31.92 -18.48
N ALA A 113 11.99 31.18 -17.43
CA ALA A 113 11.87 31.72 -16.08
C ALA A 113 13.20 32.28 -15.57
N TRP A 114 14.31 31.58 -15.82
CA TRP A 114 15.64 32.05 -15.47
C TRP A 114 16.04 33.34 -16.22
N CYS A 115 15.70 33.45 -17.51
CA CYS A 115 15.96 34.66 -18.31
C CYS A 115 15.21 35.88 -17.77
N GLY A 116 14.06 35.68 -17.12
CA GLY A 116 13.30 36.74 -16.47
C GLY A 116 13.88 37.25 -15.15
N LEU A 117 14.93 36.62 -14.62
CA LEU A 117 15.49 36.98 -13.31
C LEU A 117 16.41 38.21 -13.37
N PRO A 118 16.48 39.01 -12.28
CA PRO A 118 17.43 40.10 -12.15
C PRO A 118 18.87 39.68 -12.44
N GLY A 119 19.54 40.44 -13.32
CA GLY A 119 20.94 40.23 -13.68
C GLY A 119 21.18 39.17 -14.79
N ALA A 120 20.12 38.58 -15.37
CA ALA A 120 20.26 37.72 -16.54
C ALA A 120 20.89 38.48 -17.72
N ASN A 121 21.83 37.85 -18.41
CA ASN A 121 22.54 38.41 -19.56
C ASN A 121 23.08 37.30 -20.46
N ALA A 122 23.55 37.66 -21.66
CA ALA A 122 24.03 36.72 -22.66
C ALA A 122 25.29 35.92 -22.25
N ALA A 123 26.09 36.39 -21.29
CA ALA A 123 27.23 35.59 -20.82
C ALA A 123 26.76 34.43 -19.92
N LEU A 124 25.83 34.73 -19.00
CA LEU A 124 25.28 33.74 -18.07
C LEU A 124 24.30 32.77 -18.75
N ALA A 125 23.53 33.25 -19.73
CA ALA A 125 22.51 32.45 -20.40
C ALA A 125 23.07 31.22 -21.12
N ARG A 126 24.31 31.32 -21.65
CA ARG A 126 24.98 30.19 -22.29
C ARG A 126 25.19 29.03 -21.33
N GLN A 127 25.64 29.34 -20.11
CA GLN A 127 25.87 28.37 -19.04
C GLN A 127 24.55 27.82 -18.50
N ALA A 128 23.56 28.69 -18.31
CA ALA A 128 22.22 28.29 -17.89
C ALA A 128 21.60 27.28 -18.86
N LEU A 129 21.73 27.52 -20.17
CA LEU A 129 21.18 26.66 -21.22
C LEU A 129 21.80 25.26 -21.24
N GLU A 130 23.09 25.12 -20.93
CA GLU A 130 23.77 23.82 -20.81
C GLU A 130 23.31 23.04 -19.57
N LEU A 131 23.16 23.72 -18.44
CA LEU A 131 22.72 23.09 -17.20
C LEU A 131 21.26 22.69 -17.28
N VAL A 132 20.40 23.52 -17.88
CA VAL A 132 18.99 23.24 -18.09
C VAL A 132 18.78 21.99 -18.95
N ALA A 133 19.62 21.76 -19.97
CA ALA A 133 19.55 20.56 -20.80
C ALA A 133 19.70 19.24 -20.01
N ARG A 134 20.26 19.31 -18.79
CA ARG A 134 20.51 18.15 -17.92
C ARG A 134 19.44 17.95 -16.85
N LEU A 135 18.46 18.85 -16.75
CA LEU A 135 17.40 18.75 -15.76
C LEU A 135 16.32 17.78 -16.23
N ASP A 136 15.90 16.89 -15.35
CA ASP A 136 14.66 16.12 -15.52
C ASP A 136 13.46 16.90 -14.97
N TYR A 137 12.28 16.31 -15.10
CA TYR A 137 11.01 16.94 -14.71
C TYR A 137 11.02 17.46 -13.25
N GLN A 138 11.48 16.65 -12.29
CA GLN A 138 11.49 17.06 -10.87
C GLN A 138 12.49 18.18 -10.61
N ARG A 139 13.66 18.16 -11.25
CA ARG A 139 14.66 19.21 -11.12
C ARG A 139 14.21 20.52 -11.77
N CYS A 140 13.50 20.47 -12.90
CA CYS A 140 12.85 21.63 -13.49
C CYS A 140 11.86 22.28 -12.52
N ARG A 141 11.03 21.48 -11.84
CA ARG A 141 10.09 22.00 -10.82
C ARG A 141 10.80 22.64 -9.63
N THR A 142 11.87 22.04 -9.14
CA THR A 142 12.69 22.62 -8.06
C THR A 142 13.37 23.92 -8.51
N MET A 143 13.85 23.99 -9.75
CA MET A 143 14.39 25.23 -10.32
C MET A 143 13.34 26.32 -10.45
N ALA A 144 12.13 25.99 -10.90
CA ALA A 144 11.02 26.95 -10.97
C ALA A 144 10.64 27.47 -9.58
N ALA A 145 10.60 26.61 -8.56
CA ALA A 145 10.36 27.02 -7.18
C ALA A 145 11.47 27.96 -6.66
N LEU A 146 12.73 27.66 -6.95
CA LEU A 146 13.87 28.53 -6.60
C LEU A 146 13.79 29.88 -7.32
N ALA A 147 13.47 29.90 -8.61
CA ALA A 147 13.28 31.13 -9.38
C ALA A 147 12.11 31.99 -8.87
N GLY A 148 11.15 31.39 -8.19
CA GLY A 148 10.04 32.08 -7.52
C GLY A 148 10.40 32.78 -6.21
N VAL A 149 11.61 32.58 -5.67
CA VAL A 149 12.06 33.26 -4.44
C VAL A 149 12.21 34.76 -4.71
N GLU A 150 11.52 35.58 -3.93
CA GLU A 150 11.52 37.03 -4.10
C GLU A 150 12.95 37.61 -4.02
N GLY A 151 13.34 38.37 -5.04
CA GLY A 151 14.65 39.02 -5.12
C GLY A 151 15.80 38.11 -5.54
N ILE A 152 15.56 36.84 -5.91
CA ILE A 152 16.63 35.95 -6.37
C ILE A 152 17.22 36.42 -7.70
N SER A 153 18.54 36.36 -7.85
CA SER A 153 19.23 36.75 -9.09
C SER A 153 19.45 35.56 -10.04
N ALA A 154 19.61 35.87 -11.32
CA ALA A 154 19.99 34.90 -12.35
C ALA A 154 21.33 34.21 -12.04
N ARG A 155 22.27 34.95 -11.45
CA ARG A 155 23.58 34.42 -11.06
C ARG A 155 23.46 33.40 -9.92
N LEU A 156 22.72 33.73 -8.86
CA LEU A 156 22.58 32.84 -7.71
C LEU A 156 21.83 31.55 -8.07
N THR A 157 20.77 31.65 -8.88
CA THR A 157 20.07 30.47 -9.41
C THR A 157 21.00 29.59 -10.25
N LEU A 158 21.82 30.19 -11.11
CA LEU A 158 22.80 29.46 -11.93
C LEU A 158 23.84 28.74 -11.07
N GLU A 159 24.40 29.41 -10.05
CA GLU A 159 25.38 28.82 -9.12
C GLU A 159 24.79 27.67 -8.29
N THR A 160 23.46 27.62 -8.14
CA THR A 160 22.74 26.59 -7.37
C THR A 160 22.34 25.37 -8.21
N MET A 161 22.18 25.50 -9.54
CA MET A 161 21.79 24.40 -10.45
C MET A 161 22.64 23.12 -10.28
N PRO A 162 23.99 23.18 -10.13
CA PRO A 162 24.80 21.98 -9.93
C PRO A 162 24.45 21.19 -8.66
N LEU A 163 23.96 21.85 -7.60
CA LEU A 163 23.48 21.17 -6.40
C LEU A 163 22.17 20.44 -6.69
N ILE A 164 21.21 21.11 -7.34
CA ILE A 164 19.91 20.53 -7.72
C ILE A 164 20.09 19.30 -8.63
N LEU A 165 21.06 19.33 -9.54
CA LEU A 165 21.41 18.17 -10.38
C LEU A 165 21.86 16.94 -9.57
N LYS A 166 22.39 17.12 -8.36
CA LYS A 166 22.88 16.05 -7.49
C LYS A 166 21.85 15.58 -6.45
N LEU A 167 20.75 16.30 -6.27
CA LEU A 167 19.72 15.93 -5.30
C LEU A 167 18.96 14.68 -5.77
N GLU A 168 18.65 13.80 -4.82
CA GLU A 168 17.74 12.68 -5.02
C GLU A 168 16.28 13.17 -4.97
N GLU A 169 15.34 12.34 -5.41
CA GLU A 169 13.93 12.71 -5.55
C GLU A 169 13.30 13.20 -4.23
N ALA A 170 13.59 12.53 -3.11
CA ALA A 170 13.07 12.94 -1.80
C ALA A 170 13.56 14.34 -1.39
N ASN A 171 14.83 14.66 -1.67
CA ASN A 171 15.40 15.98 -1.39
C ASN A 171 14.81 17.05 -2.32
N LEU A 172 14.59 16.73 -3.60
CA LEU A 172 13.93 17.63 -4.56
C LEU A 172 12.51 17.98 -4.12
N ARG A 173 11.75 16.97 -3.67
CA ARG A 173 10.39 17.15 -3.14
C ARG A 173 10.36 18.00 -1.88
N ALA A 174 11.33 17.85 -0.98
CA ALA A 174 11.45 18.70 0.21
C ALA A 174 11.81 20.15 -0.16
N ALA A 175 12.68 20.33 -1.16
CA ALA A 175 13.14 21.64 -1.61
C ALA A 175 12.02 22.50 -2.23
N GLN A 176 11.14 21.89 -3.03
CA GLN A 176 10.08 22.62 -3.74
C GLN A 176 9.19 23.49 -2.82
N PRO A 177 8.51 22.96 -1.79
CA PRO A 177 7.73 23.77 -0.86
C PRO A 177 8.60 24.66 0.03
N ALA A 178 9.84 24.24 0.34
CA ALA A 178 10.76 25.05 1.13
C ALA A 178 11.09 26.40 0.45
N MET A 179 11.23 26.41 -0.88
CA MET A 179 11.46 27.64 -1.64
C MET A 179 10.25 28.59 -1.64
N ALA A 180 9.05 28.09 -1.35
CA ALA A 180 7.82 28.87 -1.29
C ALA A 180 7.49 29.39 0.12
N LEU A 181 8.38 29.16 1.11
CA LEU A 181 8.11 29.55 2.49
C LEU A 181 8.11 31.08 2.66
N PRO A 182 7.16 31.63 3.43
CA PRO A 182 7.14 33.06 3.76
C PRO A 182 8.46 33.52 4.39
N GLY A 183 8.96 34.66 3.91
CA GLY A 183 10.17 35.31 4.44
C GLY A 183 11.48 34.64 4.02
N LEU A 184 11.49 33.72 3.06
CA LEU A 184 12.73 33.16 2.53
C LEU A 184 13.50 34.24 1.72
N ARG A 185 14.75 34.48 2.11
CA ARG A 185 15.65 35.39 1.39
C ARG A 185 16.53 34.63 0.39
N PRO A 186 16.98 35.28 -0.70
CA PRO A 186 17.85 34.63 -1.69
C PRO A 186 19.08 33.94 -1.09
N GLU A 187 19.78 34.58 -0.14
CA GLU A 187 21.00 34.01 0.45
C GLU A 187 20.68 32.75 1.26
N SER A 188 19.54 32.74 1.96
CA SER A 188 19.08 31.61 2.76
C SER A 188 18.51 30.46 1.92
N ALA A 189 18.16 30.69 0.66
CA ALA A 189 17.69 29.63 -0.23
C ALA A 189 18.78 28.60 -0.51
N LEU A 190 20.03 29.05 -0.71
CA LEU A 190 21.17 28.15 -0.92
C LEU A 190 21.48 27.34 0.35
N ASP A 191 21.48 27.99 1.52
CA ASP A 191 21.67 27.30 2.80
C ASP A 191 20.59 26.25 3.04
N THR A 192 19.33 26.58 2.72
CA THR A 192 18.19 25.65 2.81
C THR A 192 18.44 24.42 1.94
N LEU A 193 18.81 24.61 0.67
CA LEU A 193 19.10 23.51 -0.25
C LEU A 193 20.31 22.68 0.21
N GLY A 194 21.35 23.33 0.70
CA GLY A 194 22.54 22.67 1.25
C GLY A 194 22.20 21.78 2.45
N LEU A 195 21.32 22.23 3.34
CA LEU A 195 20.85 21.44 4.47
C LEU A 195 19.93 20.29 4.04
N ILE A 196 19.01 20.54 3.11
CA ILE A 196 18.13 19.50 2.55
C ILE A 196 18.94 18.40 1.86
N ALA A 197 20.03 18.75 1.17
CA ALA A 197 20.91 17.78 0.51
C ALA A 197 21.55 16.75 1.47
N LEU A 198 21.60 17.06 2.76
CA LEU A 198 22.19 16.21 3.80
C LEU A 198 21.16 15.29 4.48
N LEU A 199 19.88 15.41 4.12
CA LEU A 199 18.81 14.59 4.67
C LEU A 199 18.70 13.26 3.90
N ARG A 200 18.50 12.17 4.64
CA ARG A 200 18.06 10.89 4.06
C ARG A 200 16.60 10.97 3.65
N ASP A 201 16.13 10.08 2.78
CA ASP A 201 14.78 10.09 2.21
C ASP A 201 13.68 10.31 3.24
N ASN A 202 13.68 9.55 4.33
CA ASN A 202 12.69 9.65 5.39
C ASN A 202 12.72 10.99 6.16
N GLN A 203 13.91 11.59 6.30
CA GLN A 203 14.08 12.91 6.92
C GLN A 203 13.68 14.02 5.94
N ALA A 204 13.96 13.85 4.65
CA ALA A 204 13.53 14.75 3.59
C ALA A 204 12.01 14.75 3.44
N TRP A 205 11.34 13.60 3.50
CA TRP A 205 9.88 13.53 3.50
C TRP A 205 9.26 14.22 4.72
N ALA A 206 9.89 14.13 5.89
CA ALA A 206 9.46 14.86 7.07
C ALA A 206 9.64 16.38 6.89
N ALA A 207 10.75 16.80 6.29
CA ALA A 207 11.02 18.19 5.93
C ALA A 207 10.03 18.72 4.88
N GLU A 208 9.63 17.91 3.90
CA GLU A 208 8.59 18.26 2.93
C GLU A 208 7.27 18.56 3.65
N THR A 209 6.80 17.66 4.51
CA THR A 209 5.53 17.85 5.24
C THR A 209 5.56 19.03 6.22
N LEU A 210 6.71 19.33 6.80
CA LEU A 210 6.88 20.51 7.65
C LEU A 210 6.78 21.80 6.83
N ALA A 211 7.40 21.85 5.64
CA ALA A 211 7.32 23.02 4.77
C ALA A 211 5.88 23.26 4.24
N LEU A 212 5.11 22.18 4.07
CA LEU A 212 3.71 22.24 3.64
C LEU A 212 2.74 22.61 4.78
N LEU A 213 3.18 22.63 6.03
CA LEU A 213 2.33 22.94 7.17
C LEU A 213 1.94 24.42 7.16
N PRO A 214 0.63 24.76 7.13
CA PRO A 214 0.19 26.16 7.09
C PRO A 214 0.74 26.99 8.25
N GLY A 215 1.34 28.13 7.93
CA GLY A 215 1.89 29.08 8.91
C GLY A 215 3.34 28.81 9.33
N VAL A 216 4.02 27.81 8.75
CA VAL A 216 5.47 27.68 8.89
C VAL A 216 6.17 28.73 8.02
N ASP A 217 7.15 29.43 8.60
CA ASP A 217 8.00 30.39 7.89
C ASP A 217 9.41 29.83 7.63
N SER A 218 10.17 30.55 6.80
CA SER A 218 11.53 30.16 6.43
C SER A 218 12.46 30.06 7.64
N GLN A 219 12.31 30.94 8.63
CA GLN A 219 13.18 30.99 9.81
C GLN A 219 13.03 29.75 10.69
N ARG A 220 11.79 29.36 10.97
CA ARG A 220 11.48 28.15 11.74
C ARG A 220 11.90 26.91 10.98
N TYR A 221 11.65 26.87 9.67
CA TYR A 221 12.05 25.75 8.82
C TYR A 221 13.56 25.52 8.81
N LEU A 222 14.35 26.59 8.59
CA LEU A 222 15.81 26.54 8.61
C LEU A 222 16.37 26.02 9.94
N LYS A 223 15.76 26.40 11.07
CA LYS A 223 16.14 25.87 12.39
C LYS A 223 15.75 24.40 12.57
N ALA A 224 14.70 23.93 11.89
CA ALA A 224 14.23 22.54 11.96
C ALA A 224 15.15 21.56 11.22
N LEU A 225 15.71 21.96 10.06
CA LEU A 225 16.47 21.06 9.19
C LEU A 225 17.64 20.32 9.90
N PRO A 226 18.49 20.99 10.72
CA PRO A 226 19.54 20.30 11.46
C PRO A 226 19.00 19.29 12.49
N ILE A 227 17.81 19.53 13.05
CA ILE A 227 17.16 18.63 14.00
C ILE A 227 16.57 17.43 13.26
N LEU A 228 15.89 17.66 12.13
CA LEU A 228 15.36 16.61 11.25
C LEU A 228 16.45 15.64 10.80
N ARG A 229 17.64 16.16 10.50
CA ARG A 229 18.81 15.36 10.13
C ARG A 229 19.25 14.40 11.25
N GLN A 230 19.01 14.74 12.51
CA GLN A 230 19.38 13.93 13.67
C GLN A 230 18.31 12.89 14.04
N LEU A 231 17.10 12.99 13.48
CA LEU A 231 16.03 12.06 13.80
C LEU A 231 16.39 10.62 13.40
N ARG A 232 16.02 9.68 14.28
CA ARG A 232 15.98 8.26 13.96
C ARG A 232 14.99 8.02 12.82
N GLN A 233 15.12 6.86 12.17
CA GLN A 233 14.37 6.62 10.95
C GLN A 233 12.86 6.58 11.18
N ASP A 234 12.46 5.84 12.21
CA ASP A 234 11.10 5.71 12.73
C ASP A 234 10.55 7.04 13.24
N ASP A 235 11.34 7.83 13.97
CA ASP A 235 10.92 9.16 14.44
C ASP A 235 10.66 10.14 13.29
N ALA A 236 11.45 10.09 12.21
CA ALA A 236 11.18 10.91 11.03
C ALA A 236 9.87 10.53 10.33
N TRP A 237 9.56 9.23 10.21
CA TRP A 237 8.27 8.78 9.66
C TRP A 237 7.10 9.17 10.57
N ASN A 238 7.25 9.01 11.89
CA ASN A 238 6.25 9.44 12.86
C ASN A 238 6.01 10.95 12.79
N TYR A 239 7.07 11.76 12.75
CA TYR A 239 6.96 13.21 12.68
C TYR A 239 6.36 13.69 11.36
N LYS A 240 6.70 13.04 10.23
CA LYS A 240 6.02 13.28 8.94
C LYS A 240 4.51 13.09 9.08
N LYS A 241 4.08 11.96 9.63
CA LYS A 241 2.65 11.64 9.81
C LYS A 241 1.95 12.52 10.81
N LEU A 242 2.67 13.01 11.83
CA LEU A 242 2.17 14.05 12.71
C LEU A 242 1.90 15.34 11.94
N CYS A 243 2.83 15.82 11.10
CA CYS A 243 2.67 17.04 10.31
C CYS A 243 1.53 16.96 9.28
N GLU A 244 1.16 15.75 8.84
CA GLU A 244 0.02 15.51 7.96
C GLU A 244 -1.34 15.56 8.68
N GLN A 245 -1.36 15.59 10.03
CA GLN A 245 -2.62 15.59 10.76
C GLN A 245 -3.38 16.92 10.59
N PRO A 246 -4.71 16.85 10.47
CA PRO A 246 -5.54 18.05 10.41
C PRO A 246 -5.34 18.92 11.65
N LYS A 247 -5.21 20.24 11.44
CA LYS A 247 -5.17 21.27 12.50
C LYS A 247 -3.91 21.31 13.36
N LEU A 248 -2.84 20.59 13.01
CA LEU A 248 -1.56 20.78 13.71
C LEU A 248 -1.04 22.20 13.47
N SER A 249 -0.77 22.94 14.53
CA SER A 249 -0.17 24.27 14.41
C SER A 249 1.35 24.20 14.24
N PRO A 250 1.99 25.24 13.67
CA PRO A 250 3.45 25.34 13.64
C PRO A 250 4.11 25.25 15.02
N ASP A 251 3.47 25.76 16.07
CA ASP A 251 3.99 25.73 17.45
C ASP A 251 3.91 24.34 18.05
N GLU A 252 2.82 23.60 17.81
CA GLU A 252 2.71 22.21 18.22
C GLU A 252 3.70 21.33 17.48
N SER A 253 3.86 21.53 16.17
CA SER A 253 4.86 20.82 15.39
C SER A 253 6.28 21.03 15.95
N TRP A 254 6.60 22.26 16.36
CA TRP A 254 7.87 22.58 17.01
C TRP A 254 8.04 21.92 18.38
N PHE A 255 6.98 21.92 19.19
CA PHE A 255 6.94 21.19 20.46
C PHE A 255 7.23 19.70 20.26
N TRP A 256 6.62 19.06 19.27
CA TRP A 256 6.82 17.63 19.02
C TRP A 256 8.21 17.32 18.47
N LEU A 257 8.74 18.15 17.57
CA LEU A 257 10.06 17.94 16.99
C LEU A 257 11.15 17.98 18.06
N LEU A 258 11.21 19.04 18.86
CA LEU A 258 12.24 19.23 19.88
C LEU A 258 11.92 18.55 21.21
N GLY A 259 10.67 18.69 21.65
CA GLY A 259 10.21 18.23 22.95
C GLY A 259 9.86 16.74 22.97
N TYR A 260 9.88 16.03 21.84
CA TYR A 260 9.63 14.59 21.79
C TYR A 260 10.61 13.88 20.84
N PHE A 261 10.45 14.00 19.52
CA PHE A 261 11.13 13.14 18.54
C PHE A 261 12.66 13.28 18.50
N ALA A 262 13.20 14.47 18.79
CA ALA A 262 14.65 14.67 18.86
C ALA A 262 15.31 14.04 20.10
N ASN A 263 14.53 13.56 21.06
CA ASN A 263 15.06 12.99 22.30
C ASN A 263 15.35 11.49 22.16
N PRO A 264 16.30 10.93 22.93
CA PRO A 264 16.53 9.49 22.99
C PRO A 264 15.29 8.72 23.45
N LEU A 265 15.19 7.44 23.07
CA LEU A 265 14.04 6.57 23.35
C LEU A 265 13.57 6.58 24.81
N ALA A 266 14.49 6.45 25.77
CA ALA A 266 14.14 6.44 27.19
C ALA A 266 13.46 7.75 27.62
N VAL A 267 13.95 8.88 27.11
CA VAL A 267 13.39 10.21 27.39
C VAL A 267 12.03 10.37 26.71
N GLN A 268 11.85 9.87 25.48
CA GLN A 268 10.53 9.85 24.81
C GLN A 268 9.49 9.09 25.62
N GLN A 269 9.85 7.92 26.18
CA GLN A 269 8.95 7.14 27.05
C GLN A 269 8.56 7.93 28.31
N ASP A 270 9.52 8.55 28.98
CA ASP A 270 9.27 9.39 30.16
C ASP A 270 8.40 10.61 29.85
N ILE A 271 8.62 11.26 28.69
CA ILE A 271 7.81 12.39 28.24
C ILE A 271 6.38 11.92 27.98
N TYR A 272 6.19 10.76 27.34
CA TYR A 272 4.87 10.24 27.00
C TYR A 272 3.95 10.15 28.22
N HIS A 273 4.49 9.67 29.34
CA HIS A 273 3.77 9.58 30.62
C HIS A 273 3.29 10.94 31.16
N LYS A 274 3.96 12.04 30.79
CA LYS A 274 3.65 13.41 31.23
C LYS A 274 2.72 14.15 30.26
N LEU A 275 2.46 13.59 29.08
CA LEU A 275 1.55 14.19 28.11
C LEU A 275 0.10 14.16 28.62
N SER A 276 -0.68 15.17 28.21
CA SER A 276 -2.14 15.15 28.36
C SER A 276 -2.76 14.06 27.47
N GLU A 277 -3.96 13.60 27.81
CA GLU A 277 -4.70 12.61 27.02
C GLU A 277 -4.85 13.02 25.54
N GLU A 278 -5.16 14.30 25.30
CA GLU A 278 -5.29 14.83 23.93
C GLU A 278 -3.98 14.74 23.13
N ARG A 279 -2.84 15.05 23.76
CA ARG A 279 -1.53 14.92 23.11
C ARG A 279 -1.14 13.47 22.85
N ARG A 280 -1.51 12.56 23.76
CA ARG A 280 -1.32 11.12 23.54
C ARG A 280 -2.16 10.62 22.37
N ARG A 281 -3.42 11.07 22.26
CA ARG A 281 -4.31 10.75 21.14
C ARG A 281 -3.72 11.19 19.80
N ILE A 282 -3.25 12.44 19.72
CA ILE A 282 -2.59 12.99 18.52
C ILE A 282 -1.35 12.16 18.15
N LEU A 283 -0.47 11.89 19.12
CA LEU A 283 0.75 11.14 18.86
C LEU A 283 0.48 9.68 18.47
N LEU A 284 -0.49 9.02 19.12
CA LEU A 284 -0.88 7.64 18.79
C LEU A 284 -1.44 7.55 17.36
N ALA A 285 -2.25 8.52 16.93
CA ALA A 285 -2.73 8.60 15.55
C ALA A 285 -1.58 8.75 14.55
N ALA A 286 -0.54 9.52 14.89
CA ALA A 286 0.65 9.66 14.05
C ALA A 286 1.44 8.34 13.98
N HIS A 287 1.62 7.64 15.11
CA HIS A 287 2.26 6.32 15.16
C HIS A 287 1.50 5.28 14.33
N HIS A 288 0.17 5.23 14.47
CA HIS A 288 -0.66 4.33 13.69
C HIS A 288 -0.53 4.61 12.19
N ALA A 289 -0.59 5.87 11.77
CA ALA A 289 -0.44 6.27 10.36
C ALA A 289 0.98 6.03 9.79
N ALA A 290 2.01 6.09 10.63
CA ALA A 290 3.39 5.75 10.26
C ALA A 290 3.66 4.24 10.30
N GLY A 291 2.70 3.47 10.84
CA GLY A 291 2.79 2.03 11.00
C GLY A 291 3.13 1.31 9.70
N TYR A 292 2.58 1.74 8.56
CA TYR A 292 2.89 1.16 7.25
C TYR A 292 4.40 1.13 6.96
N GLN A 293 5.10 2.26 7.09
CA GLN A 293 6.54 2.34 6.80
C GLN A 293 7.37 1.54 7.81
N ILE A 294 6.97 1.55 9.08
CA ILE A 294 7.70 0.83 10.14
C ILE A 294 7.49 -0.68 10.01
N ILE A 295 6.28 -1.13 9.68
CA ILE A 295 5.95 -2.52 9.38
C ILE A 295 6.75 -2.98 8.17
N TRP A 296 6.79 -2.18 7.09
CA TRP A 296 7.61 -2.48 5.92
C TRP A 296 9.08 -2.68 6.30
N LYS A 297 9.67 -1.76 7.07
CA LYS A 297 11.04 -1.91 7.58
C LYS A 297 11.25 -3.20 8.40
N ILE A 298 10.31 -3.58 9.26
CA ILE A 298 10.41 -4.80 10.07
C ILE A 298 10.26 -6.05 9.18
N ASN A 299 9.36 -5.99 8.20
CA ASN A 299 9.08 -7.08 7.27
C ASN A 299 10.26 -7.32 6.32
N ASP A 300 10.90 -6.26 5.83
CA ASP A 300 12.08 -6.33 4.97
C ASP A 300 13.28 -6.99 5.66
N LEU A 301 13.30 -6.99 7.00
CA LEU A 301 14.31 -7.66 7.82
C LEU A 301 13.94 -9.09 8.18
N HIS A 302 12.83 -9.63 7.65
CA HIS A 302 12.52 -11.06 7.78
C HIS A 302 13.56 -11.92 7.06
N ALA A 303 14.09 -11.42 5.95
CA ALA A 303 15.15 -12.01 5.15
C ALA A 303 16.13 -10.94 4.65
N VAL A 304 17.11 -11.32 3.83
CA VAL A 304 18.03 -10.36 3.20
C VAL A 304 17.37 -9.81 1.94
N THR A 305 17.00 -8.55 1.96
CA THR A 305 16.21 -7.90 0.90
C THR A 305 17.00 -6.82 0.15
N ASP A 306 16.50 -6.46 -1.04
CA ASP A 306 16.97 -5.31 -1.78
C ASP A 306 16.40 -3.99 -1.21
N ARG A 307 16.50 -2.88 -1.96
CA ARG A 307 15.99 -1.58 -1.48
C ARG A 307 14.47 -1.44 -1.60
N TYR A 308 13.81 -2.40 -2.23
CA TYR A 308 12.38 -2.45 -2.50
C TYR A 308 11.69 -3.55 -1.69
N GLY A 309 12.40 -4.21 -0.76
CA GLY A 309 11.85 -5.30 0.06
C GLY A 309 11.83 -6.65 -0.66
N GLN A 310 12.41 -6.76 -1.86
CA GLN A 310 12.49 -8.04 -2.56
C GLN A 310 13.58 -8.92 -1.95
N GLU A 311 13.24 -10.14 -1.52
CA GLU A 311 14.22 -11.08 -0.97
C GLU A 311 15.23 -11.50 -2.03
N TYR A 312 16.50 -11.51 -1.65
CA TYR A 312 17.53 -12.14 -2.43
C TYR A 312 17.62 -13.63 -2.15
N SER A 313 17.39 -14.41 -3.21
CA SER A 313 17.68 -15.84 -3.20
C SER A 313 19.13 -16.13 -2.83
N GLN A 314 19.38 -17.32 -2.29
CA GLN A 314 20.75 -17.78 -2.04
C GLN A 314 21.64 -17.69 -3.30
N ARG A 315 21.07 -17.96 -4.48
CA ARG A 315 21.77 -17.86 -5.77
C ARG A 315 22.15 -16.42 -6.11
N GLN A 316 21.26 -15.46 -5.87
CA GLN A 316 21.55 -14.03 -6.10
C GLN A 316 22.63 -13.53 -5.15
N LEU A 317 22.55 -13.87 -3.85
CA LEU A 317 23.56 -13.47 -2.87
C LEU A 317 24.94 -14.03 -3.23
N ASN A 318 25.03 -15.29 -3.65
CA ASN A 318 26.29 -15.90 -4.09
C ASN A 318 26.91 -15.18 -5.32
N ARG A 319 26.11 -14.50 -6.15
CA ARG A 319 26.56 -13.78 -7.36
C ARG A 319 26.97 -12.33 -7.12
N MET A 320 26.55 -11.70 -6.03
CA MET A 320 26.82 -10.27 -5.77
C MET A 320 28.28 -9.93 -5.47
N GLY A 321 29.10 -10.94 -5.17
CA GLY A 321 30.48 -10.76 -4.73
C GLY A 321 30.58 -10.02 -3.39
N PRO A 322 31.80 -9.89 -2.81
CA PRO A 322 31.98 -9.36 -1.46
C PRO A 322 31.50 -7.92 -1.27
N LYS A 323 31.67 -7.06 -2.28
CA LYS A 323 31.24 -5.64 -2.21
C LYS A 323 29.72 -5.51 -2.13
N GLY A 324 28.97 -6.32 -2.88
CA GLY A 324 27.51 -6.30 -2.82
C GLY A 324 27.00 -6.78 -1.47
N ILE A 325 27.60 -7.85 -0.93
CA ILE A 325 27.25 -8.37 0.41
C ILE A 325 27.59 -7.37 1.52
N ALA A 326 28.73 -6.69 1.44
CA ALA A 326 29.08 -5.62 2.36
C ALA A 326 28.08 -4.44 2.29
N ALA A 327 27.67 -4.04 1.08
CA ALA A 327 26.68 -2.98 0.91
C ALA A 327 25.32 -3.33 1.53
N LEU A 328 24.91 -4.60 1.54
CA LEU A 328 23.72 -5.06 2.24
C LEU A 328 23.89 -5.01 3.77
N PHE A 329 25.06 -5.44 4.28
CA PHE A 329 25.38 -5.34 5.70
C PHE A 329 25.38 -3.88 6.18
N ASP A 330 25.86 -2.95 5.37
CA ASP A 330 25.94 -1.53 5.70
C ASP A 330 24.58 -0.84 5.87
N ARG A 331 23.51 -1.44 5.36
CA ARG A 331 22.12 -0.96 5.53
C ARG A 331 21.56 -1.22 6.93
N LEU A 332 22.10 -2.19 7.66
CA LEU A 332 21.63 -2.56 9.00
C LEU A 332 21.84 -1.42 10.01
N THR A 333 21.10 -1.45 11.12
CA THR A 333 21.24 -0.41 12.14
C THR A 333 22.66 -0.35 12.71
N PRO A 334 23.14 0.83 13.16
CA PRO A 334 24.48 0.97 13.73
C PRO A 334 24.78 -0.01 14.87
N ARG A 335 23.80 -0.33 15.72
CA ARG A 335 23.95 -1.29 16.81
C ARG A 335 24.21 -2.70 16.31
N THR A 336 23.44 -3.16 15.33
CA THR A 336 23.64 -4.47 14.72
C THR A 336 24.99 -4.55 13.99
N LYS A 337 25.35 -3.52 13.23
CA LYS A 337 26.64 -3.45 12.56
C LYS A 337 27.80 -3.52 13.54
N SER A 338 27.71 -2.80 14.66
CA SER A 338 28.71 -2.87 15.73
C SER A 338 28.80 -4.28 16.33
N ARG A 339 27.67 -4.92 16.59
CA ARG A 339 27.59 -6.27 17.17
C ARG A 339 28.19 -7.36 16.26
N PHE A 340 27.91 -7.31 14.96
CA PHE A 340 28.29 -8.35 14.01
C PHE A 340 29.51 -7.99 13.13
N GLY A 341 30.03 -6.77 13.22
CA GLY A 341 31.05 -6.25 12.31
C GLY A 341 32.35 -7.06 12.30
N ASN A 342 32.86 -7.43 13.47
CA ASN A 342 34.09 -8.24 13.59
C ASN A 342 33.91 -9.62 12.95
N GLU A 343 32.80 -10.30 13.24
CA GLU A 343 32.49 -11.62 12.67
C GLU A 343 32.29 -11.54 11.16
N PHE A 344 31.62 -10.48 10.68
CA PHE A 344 31.38 -10.24 9.27
C PHE A 344 32.70 -10.01 8.50
N GLN A 345 33.63 -9.23 9.08
CA GLN A 345 34.96 -9.00 8.51
C GLN A 345 35.83 -10.27 8.51
N GLN A 346 35.87 -11.00 9.64
CA GLN A 346 36.64 -12.26 9.74
C GLN A 346 36.11 -13.36 8.81
N GLY A 347 34.80 -13.39 8.59
CA GLY A 347 34.16 -14.30 7.63
C GLY A 347 34.25 -13.84 6.16
N GLY A 348 35.02 -12.79 5.84
CA GLY A 348 35.17 -12.28 4.48
C GLY A 348 33.88 -11.75 3.85
N GLY A 349 32.92 -11.29 4.65
CA GLY A 349 31.59 -10.91 4.19
C GLY A 349 30.68 -12.12 3.93
N SER A 350 30.69 -13.11 4.82
CA SER A 350 29.91 -14.34 4.61
C SER A 350 28.38 -14.10 4.69
N ILE A 351 27.65 -14.72 3.77
CA ILE A 351 26.17 -14.69 3.71
C ILE A 351 25.50 -15.21 5.00
N PRO A 352 25.98 -16.29 5.66
CA PRO A 352 25.40 -16.74 6.92
C PRO A 352 25.49 -15.70 8.05
N VAL A 353 26.57 -14.91 8.11
CA VAL A 353 26.69 -13.81 9.08
C VAL A 353 25.72 -12.69 8.72
N LEU A 354 25.61 -12.32 7.45
CA LEU A 354 24.62 -11.33 6.99
C LEU A 354 23.19 -11.73 7.37
N ARG A 355 22.79 -12.98 7.12
CA ARG A 355 21.44 -13.47 7.49
C ARG A 355 21.19 -13.37 8.99
N ARG A 356 22.14 -13.80 9.83
CA ARG A 356 22.02 -13.67 11.30
C ARG A 356 21.98 -12.21 11.76
N ALA A 357 22.82 -11.36 11.18
CA ALA A 357 22.81 -9.93 11.48
C ALA A 357 21.47 -9.29 11.10
N THR A 358 20.91 -9.65 9.94
CA THR A 358 19.59 -9.17 9.47
C THR A 358 18.46 -9.59 10.40
N SER A 359 18.41 -10.87 10.81
CA SER A 359 17.43 -11.34 11.79
C SER A 359 17.58 -10.65 13.15
N ALA A 360 18.82 -10.37 13.59
CA ALA A 360 19.07 -9.61 14.81
C ALA A 360 18.67 -8.13 14.67
N ASP A 361 18.86 -7.53 13.49
CA ASP A 361 18.44 -6.15 13.21
C ASP A 361 16.93 -6.00 13.28
N ARG A 362 16.17 -7.01 12.81
CA ARG A 362 14.71 -7.05 12.96
C ARG A 362 14.28 -6.90 14.43
N VAL A 363 14.95 -7.62 15.33
CA VAL A 363 14.72 -7.52 16.78
C VAL A 363 15.14 -6.15 17.31
N GLN A 364 16.32 -5.66 16.90
CA GLN A 364 16.84 -4.36 17.33
C GLN A 364 15.91 -3.21 16.94
N VAL A 365 15.41 -3.21 15.72
CA VAL A 365 14.43 -2.22 15.22
C VAL A 365 13.16 -2.23 16.06
N SER A 366 12.64 -3.41 16.41
CA SER A 366 11.47 -3.51 17.30
C SER A 366 11.75 -3.02 18.73
N GLN A 367 12.96 -3.27 19.25
CA GLN A 367 13.37 -2.77 20.57
C GLN A 367 13.55 -1.26 20.62
N ASP A 368 13.85 -0.62 19.49
CA ASP A 368 14.08 0.82 19.42
C ASP A 368 12.79 1.66 19.29
N LEU A 369 11.62 1.03 19.19
CA LEU A 369 10.31 1.69 19.18
C LEU A 369 9.86 2.09 20.58
N THR A 370 9.02 3.12 20.73
CA THR A 370 8.33 3.45 22.00
C THR A 370 7.16 2.49 22.28
N THR A 371 6.70 2.40 23.53
CA THR A 371 5.56 1.53 23.90
C THR A 371 4.28 1.89 23.12
N PRO A 372 3.92 3.18 22.94
CA PRO A 372 2.78 3.59 22.10
C PRO A 372 2.94 3.22 20.63
N ASN A 373 4.16 3.33 20.08
CA ASN A 373 4.42 2.95 18.69
C ASN A 373 4.27 1.43 18.51
N MET A 374 4.83 0.62 19.41
CA MET A 374 4.60 -0.83 19.41
C MET A 374 3.12 -1.20 19.53
N TYR A 375 2.37 -0.54 20.40
CA TYR A 375 0.93 -0.74 20.53
C TYR A 375 0.21 -0.46 19.19
N ALA A 376 0.56 0.66 18.53
CA ALA A 376 0.01 1.00 17.22
C ALA A 376 0.35 -0.05 16.14
N LEU A 377 1.56 -0.63 16.15
CA LEU A 377 1.92 -1.72 15.24
C LEU A 377 1.15 -3.01 15.55
N LEU A 378 1.02 -3.36 16.84
CA LEU A 378 0.31 -4.55 17.28
C LEU A 378 -1.20 -4.47 17.00
N SER A 379 -1.77 -3.26 16.92
CA SER A 379 -3.15 -3.05 16.43
C SER A 379 -3.32 -3.30 14.92
N GLN A 380 -2.22 -3.32 14.18
CA GLN A 380 -2.16 -3.59 12.74
C GLN A 380 -1.54 -4.97 12.46
N GLY A 381 -1.81 -5.96 13.33
CA GLY A 381 -1.13 -7.25 13.31
C GLY A 381 -1.29 -8.07 12.02
N SER A 382 -2.30 -7.77 11.19
CA SER A 382 -2.48 -8.40 9.87
C SER A 382 -1.35 -8.10 8.89
N GLU A 383 -0.73 -6.92 9.01
CA GLU A 383 0.28 -6.43 8.08
C GLU A 383 1.70 -6.90 8.46
N LEU A 384 1.87 -7.42 9.68
CA LEU A 384 3.12 -7.96 10.18
C LEU A 384 3.26 -9.45 9.85
N TYR A 385 4.49 -9.88 9.55
CA TYR A 385 4.83 -11.30 9.58
C TYR A 385 4.46 -11.93 10.92
N ASP A 386 3.94 -13.15 10.88
CA ASP A 386 3.59 -13.90 12.08
C ASP A 386 4.77 -14.01 13.06
N SER A 387 5.98 -14.28 12.55
CA SER A 387 7.17 -14.34 13.40
C SER A 387 7.57 -12.98 13.96
N SER A 388 7.42 -11.89 13.19
CA SER A 388 7.66 -10.52 13.68
C SER A 388 6.66 -10.14 14.76
N PHE A 389 5.39 -10.52 14.62
CA PHE A 389 4.35 -10.25 15.62
C PHE A 389 4.53 -11.12 16.86
N ARG A 390 4.49 -12.45 16.70
CA ARG A 390 4.37 -13.44 17.77
C ARG A 390 5.66 -13.65 18.55
N ASP A 391 6.80 -13.58 17.86
CA ASP A 391 8.09 -14.01 18.40
C ASP A 391 9.02 -12.83 18.70
N ILE A 392 8.68 -11.62 18.22
CA ILE A 392 9.47 -10.41 18.46
C ILE A 392 8.65 -9.32 19.17
N LEU A 393 7.63 -8.77 18.51
CA LEU A 393 6.91 -7.60 19.03
C LEU A 393 6.13 -7.93 20.32
N VAL A 394 5.36 -9.02 20.34
CA VAL A 394 4.60 -9.42 21.54
C VAL A 394 5.51 -9.68 22.76
N PRO A 395 6.60 -10.46 22.65
CA PRO A 395 7.53 -10.64 23.77
C PRO A 395 8.13 -9.32 24.29
N ILE A 396 8.60 -8.44 23.39
CA ILE A 396 9.16 -7.14 23.78
C ILE A 396 8.08 -6.29 24.48
N PHE A 397 6.86 -6.27 23.93
CA PHE A 397 5.74 -5.51 24.48
C PHE A 397 5.32 -6.05 25.86
N HIS A 398 5.30 -7.37 26.03
CA HIS A 398 4.97 -8.03 27.29
C HIS A 398 5.99 -7.72 28.39
N GLU A 399 7.28 -7.69 28.07
CA GLU A 399 8.31 -7.29 29.04
C GLU A 399 8.15 -5.82 29.45
N ARG A 400 7.83 -4.92 28.51
CA ARG A 400 7.53 -3.52 28.85
C ARG A 400 6.27 -3.37 29.69
N LEU A 401 5.22 -4.12 29.38
CA LEU A 401 4.00 -4.18 30.21
C LEU A 401 4.34 -4.57 31.67
N LYS A 402 5.22 -5.55 31.87
CA LYS A 402 5.68 -5.94 33.23
C LYS A 402 6.47 -4.84 33.92
N HIS A 403 7.42 -4.22 33.22
CA HIS A 403 8.36 -3.27 33.83
C HIS A 403 7.78 -1.85 34.00
N GLU A 404 7.07 -1.34 33.00
CA GLU A 404 6.54 0.04 32.97
C GLU A 404 5.14 0.13 33.62
N TYR A 405 4.31 -0.91 33.48
CA TYR A 405 2.91 -0.92 33.92
C TYR A 405 2.60 -2.01 34.95
N ARG A 406 3.62 -2.65 35.54
CA ARG A 406 3.48 -3.71 36.58
C ARG A 406 2.61 -4.89 36.16
N GLY A 407 2.57 -5.19 34.87
CA GLY A 407 1.72 -6.25 34.31
C GLY A 407 0.25 -5.88 34.15
N ASP A 408 -0.14 -4.62 34.38
CA ASP A 408 -1.53 -4.17 34.29
C ASP A 408 -1.88 -3.69 32.87
N LEU A 409 -2.48 -4.58 32.09
CA LEU A 409 -2.90 -4.28 30.72
C LEU A 409 -3.93 -3.15 30.68
N LEU A 410 -4.85 -3.10 31.63
CA LEU A 410 -5.91 -2.10 31.64
C LEU A 410 -5.34 -0.69 31.86
N ASN A 411 -4.38 -0.57 32.78
CA ASN A 411 -3.64 0.67 32.98
C ASN A 411 -2.93 1.10 31.70
N LEU A 412 -2.23 0.17 31.02
CA LEU A 412 -1.58 0.47 29.75
C LEU A 412 -2.57 0.98 28.71
N LEU A 413 -3.69 0.26 28.48
CA LEU A 413 -4.67 0.63 27.47
C LEU A 413 -5.27 2.03 27.73
N ARG A 414 -5.69 2.30 28.96
CA ARG A 414 -6.22 3.64 29.35
C ARG A 414 -5.15 4.74 29.23
N HIS A 415 -3.90 4.41 29.47
CA HIS A 415 -2.80 5.37 29.43
C HIS A 415 -2.35 5.69 28.00
N VAL A 416 -2.20 4.66 27.17
CA VAL A 416 -1.68 4.74 25.80
C VAL A 416 -2.77 5.15 24.81
N ASP A 417 -3.97 4.56 24.93
CA ASP A 417 -5.12 4.82 24.05
C ASP A 417 -6.34 5.29 24.86
N PRO A 418 -6.29 6.52 25.42
CA PRO A 418 -7.37 7.05 26.26
C PRO A 418 -8.70 7.21 25.50
N ALA A 419 -8.64 7.32 24.17
CA ALA A 419 -9.82 7.45 23.32
C ALA A 419 -10.43 6.09 22.92
N ASN A 420 -9.81 4.96 23.32
CA ASN A 420 -10.24 3.62 22.96
C ASN A 420 -10.33 3.40 21.43
N ALA A 421 -9.46 4.05 20.66
CA ALA A 421 -9.53 4.09 19.20
C ALA A 421 -9.04 2.78 18.55
N HIS A 422 -8.09 2.09 19.17
CA HIS A 422 -7.37 0.93 18.61
C HIS A 422 -7.42 -0.31 19.51
N VAL A 423 -8.08 -0.26 20.67
CA VAL A 423 -8.13 -1.38 21.63
C VAL A 423 -8.76 -2.63 21.02
N SER A 424 -9.88 -2.50 20.28
CA SER A 424 -10.49 -3.64 19.60
C SER A 424 -9.52 -4.25 18.58
N ASP A 425 -8.91 -3.43 17.72
CA ASP A 425 -7.95 -3.85 16.71
C ASP A 425 -6.71 -4.55 17.32
N PHE A 426 -6.22 -4.05 18.45
CA PHE A 426 -5.15 -4.66 19.22
C PHE A 426 -5.54 -6.04 19.77
N VAL A 427 -6.70 -6.14 20.43
CA VAL A 427 -7.20 -7.41 20.96
C VAL A 427 -7.49 -8.41 19.85
N VAL A 428 -8.07 -7.95 18.75
CA VAL A 428 -8.35 -8.74 17.55
C VAL A 428 -7.05 -9.30 16.97
N SER A 429 -6.01 -8.47 16.85
CA SER A 429 -4.70 -8.89 16.35
C SER A 429 -4.04 -9.92 17.27
N LEU A 430 -4.11 -9.73 18.59
CA LEU A 430 -3.61 -10.71 19.56
C LEU A 430 -4.36 -12.05 19.48
N ALA A 431 -5.68 -12.01 19.34
CA ALA A 431 -6.51 -13.22 19.20
C ALA A 431 -6.16 -13.98 17.92
N GLN A 432 -6.12 -13.28 16.78
CA GLN A 432 -5.78 -13.87 15.47
C GLN A 432 -4.38 -14.50 15.46
N LYS A 433 -3.42 -13.90 16.17
CA LYS A 433 -2.04 -14.41 16.24
C LYS A 433 -1.81 -15.36 17.42
N GLY A 434 -2.85 -15.79 18.13
CA GLY A 434 -2.77 -16.75 19.23
C GLY A 434 -1.92 -16.24 20.41
N LYS A 435 -1.98 -14.94 20.70
CA LYS A 435 -1.27 -14.26 21.79
C LYS A 435 -2.21 -13.54 22.77
N LEU A 436 -3.52 -13.69 22.62
CA LEU A 436 -4.51 -13.07 23.51
C LEU A 436 -4.30 -13.45 24.98
N THR A 437 -4.15 -14.75 25.27
CA THR A 437 -3.94 -15.27 26.63
C THR A 437 -2.61 -14.84 27.24
N THR A 438 -1.63 -14.40 26.43
CA THR A 438 -0.34 -13.90 26.92
C THR A 438 -0.50 -12.56 27.66
N LEU A 439 -1.49 -11.75 27.28
CA LEU A 439 -1.65 -10.39 27.80
C LEU A 439 -2.96 -10.18 28.58
N LEU A 440 -4.00 -10.99 28.33
CA LEU A 440 -5.29 -10.85 28.99
C LEU A 440 -5.19 -11.15 30.50
N PRO A 441 -5.75 -10.30 31.38
CA PRO A 441 -5.78 -10.57 32.81
C PRO A 441 -6.57 -11.85 33.12
N GLN A 442 -6.14 -12.56 34.16
CA GLN A 442 -6.77 -13.79 34.63
C GLN A 442 -7.84 -13.54 35.69
N ASP A 443 -7.81 -12.40 36.37
CA ASP A 443 -8.80 -12.04 37.38
C ASP A 443 -10.10 -11.51 36.72
N PRO A 444 -11.28 -12.02 37.13
CA PRO A 444 -12.53 -11.62 36.50
C PRO A 444 -12.84 -10.12 36.54
N PRO A 445 -12.59 -9.36 37.63
CA PRO A 445 -12.86 -7.92 37.67
C PRO A 445 -12.09 -7.12 36.61
N ARG A 446 -10.77 -7.34 36.46
CA ARG A 446 -10.01 -6.66 35.40
C ARG A 446 -10.36 -7.18 34.02
N GLN A 447 -10.63 -8.48 33.89
CA GLN A 447 -11.08 -9.04 32.62
C GLN A 447 -12.41 -8.41 32.17
N ARG A 448 -13.32 -8.09 33.10
CA ARG A 448 -14.55 -7.33 32.84
C ARG A 448 -14.26 -5.95 32.29
N GLU A 449 -13.35 -5.20 32.92
CA GLU A 449 -13.03 -3.83 32.49
C GLU A 449 -12.35 -3.81 31.11
N VAL A 450 -11.45 -4.75 30.83
CA VAL A 450 -10.86 -4.91 29.49
C VAL A 450 -11.93 -5.28 28.48
N LEU A 451 -12.85 -6.20 28.82
CA LEU A 451 -13.95 -6.56 27.93
C LEU A 451 -14.83 -5.34 27.62
N GLU A 452 -15.20 -4.52 28.60
CA GLU A 452 -16.02 -3.33 28.35
C GLU A 452 -15.32 -2.32 27.41
N LEU A 453 -13.99 -2.16 27.49
CA LEU A 453 -13.23 -1.37 26.49
C LEU A 453 -13.30 -1.99 25.09
N VAL A 454 -13.08 -3.30 25.00
CA VAL A 454 -13.15 -4.04 23.73
C VAL A 454 -14.54 -3.88 23.11
N LEU A 455 -15.61 -4.03 23.89
CA LEU A 455 -16.99 -3.89 23.41
C LEU A 455 -17.30 -2.46 22.98
N GLY A 456 -16.79 -1.46 23.69
CA GLY A 456 -16.96 -0.05 23.32
C GLY A 456 -16.47 0.27 21.91
N SER A 457 -15.38 -0.36 21.47
CA SER A 457 -14.83 -0.19 20.13
C SER A 457 -15.38 -1.22 19.12
N ALA A 458 -15.53 -2.48 19.51
CA ALA A 458 -16.03 -3.54 18.64
C ALA A 458 -17.51 -3.35 18.24
N PHE A 459 -18.32 -2.72 19.11
CA PHE A 459 -19.75 -2.50 18.87
C PHE A 459 -20.08 -1.08 18.40
N GLU A 460 -19.07 -0.30 18.01
CA GLU A 460 -19.25 1.06 17.48
C GLU A 460 -19.97 1.07 16.12
N SER A 461 -19.69 0.10 15.24
CA SER A 461 -20.24 0.03 13.89
C SER A 461 -20.41 -1.41 13.40
N GLU A 462 -21.16 -1.61 12.32
CA GLU A 462 -21.27 -2.93 11.67
C GLU A 462 -19.91 -3.47 11.18
N GLN A 463 -19.03 -2.56 10.77
CA GLN A 463 -17.70 -2.90 10.28
C GLN A 463 -16.78 -3.34 11.43
N SER A 464 -16.81 -2.63 12.56
CA SER A 464 -16.06 -3.01 13.76
C SER A 464 -16.51 -4.38 14.28
N LEU A 465 -17.82 -4.64 14.27
CA LEU A 465 -18.37 -5.93 14.68
C LEU A 465 -17.94 -7.07 13.74
N LEU A 466 -17.89 -6.80 12.43
CA LEU A 466 -17.42 -7.76 11.43
C LEU A 466 -15.97 -8.18 11.68
N LEU A 467 -15.08 -7.21 11.92
CA LEU A 467 -13.68 -7.47 12.24
C LEU A 467 -13.56 -8.29 13.54
N PHE A 468 -14.33 -7.92 14.55
CA PHE A 468 -14.36 -8.58 15.85
C PHE A 468 -14.90 -10.02 15.78
N SER A 469 -15.86 -10.30 14.90
CA SER A 469 -16.50 -11.63 14.78
C SER A 469 -15.52 -12.77 14.50
N ALA A 470 -14.42 -12.50 13.79
CA ALA A 470 -13.36 -13.48 13.51
C ALA A 470 -12.61 -13.93 14.78
N THR A 471 -12.77 -13.22 15.89
CA THR A 471 -12.04 -13.46 17.14
C THR A 471 -12.94 -13.92 18.28
N PHE A 472 -14.24 -14.08 18.00
CA PHE A 472 -15.23 -14.38 19.03
C PHE A 472 -14.96 -15.72 19.70
N MET A 473 -14.65 -16.78 18.95
CA MET A 473 -14.33 -18.09 19.54
C MET A 473 -13.06 -18.05 20.43
N PRO A 474 -11.88 -17.59 19.94
CA PRO A 474 -10.70 -17.42 20.79
C PRO A 474 -10.95 -16.54 22.03
N LEU A 475 -11.77 -15.50 21.90
CA LEU A 475 -12.13 -14.64 23.03
C LEU A 475 -12.98 -15.41 24.05
N LEU A 476 -14.05 -16.09 23.63
CA LEU A 476 -14.89 -16.88 24.54
C LEU A 476 -14.06 -17.95 25.26
N GLU A 477 -13.12 -18.60 24.58
CA GLU A 477 -12.19 -19.57 25.18
C GLU A 477 -11.26 -18.94 26.22
N ALA A 478 -10.81 -17.69 26.02
CA ALA A 478 -9.93 -16.97 26.94
C ALA A 478 -10.65 -16.33 28.13
N LEU A 479 -11.96 -16.04 28.00
CA LEU A 479 -12.76 -15.42 29.06
C LEU A 479 -13.15 -16.43 30.15
N GLN A 480 -13.13 -15.97 31.40
CA GLN A 480 -13.70 -16.69 32.53
C GLN A 480 -15.22 -16.87 32.31
N PRO A 481 -15.84 -17.96 32.80
CA PRO A 481 -17.24 -18.29 32.51
C PRO A 481 -18.25 -17.16 32.81
N GLU A 482 -18.06 -16.45 33.91
CA GLU A 482 -18.90 -15.31 34.31
C GLU A 482 -18.76 -14.10 33.38
N ILE A 483 -17.55 -13.81 32.90
CA ILE A 483 -17.28 -12.73 31.96
C ILE A 483 -17.79 -13.09 30.55
N ARG A 484 -17.71 -14.37 30.19
CA ARG A 484 -18.34 -14.91 29.00
C ARG A 484 -19.85 -14.68 29.01
N SER A 485 -20.51 -15.02 30.11
CA SER A 485 -21.97 -14.82 30.27
C SER A 485 -22.36 -13.34 30.21
N LEU A 486 -21.50 -12.45 30.73
CA LEU A 486 -21.69 -11.00 30.60
C LEU A 486 -21.68 -10.53 29.14
N LEU A 487 -20.69 -10.99 28.34
CA LEU A 487 -20.62 -10.69 26.91
C LEU A 487 -21.90 -11.13 26.18
N ILE A 488 -22.34 -12.38 26.42
CA ILE A 488 -23.56 -12.90 25.80
C ILE A 488 -24.80 -12.10 26.23
N SER A 489 -24.88 -11.67 27.50
CA SER A 489 -25.96 -10.80 27.96
C SER A 489 -25.98 -9.47 27.22
N ARG A 490 -24.84 -8.78 27.13
CA ARG A 490 -24.72 -7.49 26.42
C ARG A 490 -25.11 -7.61 24.95
N MET A 491 -24.62 -8.65 24.28
CA MET A 491 -24.99 -8.92 22.89
C MET A 491 -26.48 -9.23 22.75
N SER A 492 -27.06 -9.99 23.67
CA SER A 492 -28.50 -10.29 23.63
C SER A 492 -29.33 -9.00 23.74
N ASP A 493 -28.95 -8.08 24.62
CA ASP A 493 -29.62 -6.80 24.79
C ASP A 493 -29.50 -5.92 23.52
N LEU A 494 -28.31 -5.84 22.92
CA LEU A 494 -28.11 -5.14 21.64
C LEU A 494 -28.93 -5.78 20.50
N GLY A 495 -29.00 -7.11 20.47
CA GLY A 495 -29.76 -7.88 19.49
C GLY A 495 -31.28 -7.70 19.58
N ARG A 496 -31.82 -7.21 20.70
CA ARG A 496 -33.25 -6.89 20.88
C ARG A 496 -33.68 -5.57 20.23
N SER A 497 -32.73 -4.69 19.91
CA SER A 497 -33.04 -3.38 19.29
C SER A 497 -33.77 -3.55 17.95
N GLN A 498 -34.59 -2.56 17.57
CA GLN A 498 -35.33 -2.55 16.29
C GLN A 498 -34.40 -2.82 15.09
N ARG A 499 -34.95 -3.35 14.00
CA ARG A 499 -34.31 -4.00 12.82
C ARG A 499 -33.20 -3.20 12.12
N THR A 500 -32.13 -2.86 12.82
CA THR A 500 -30.88 -2.39 12.23
C THR A 500 -30.07 -3.57 11.74
N VAL A 501 -29.24 -3.34 10.73
CA VAL A 501 -28.26 -4.32 10.23
C VAL A 501 -27.38 -4.81 11.38
N PHE A 502 -26.91 -3.88 12.23
CA PHE A 502 -26.14 -4.17 13.43
C PHE A 502 -26.84 -5.19 14.37
N ALA A 503 -28.09 -4.94 14.75
CA ALA A 503 -28.83 -5.87 15.63
C ALA A 503 -29.04 -7.25 14.96
N ARG A 504 -29.24 -7.26 13.63
CA ARG A 504 -29.35 -8.51 12.84
C ARG A 504 -28.03 -9.28 12.82
N GLN A 505 -26.88 -8.62 12.69
CA GLN A 505 -25.56 -9.24 12.79
C GLN A 505 -25.32 -9.86 14.17
N ILE A 506 -25.66 -9.13 15.25
CA ILE A 506 -25.53 -9.65 16.61
C ILE A 506 -26.40 -10.91 16.80
N ARG A 507 -27.66 -10.89 16.35
CA ARG A 507 -28.54 -12.08 16.39
C ARG A 507 -27.95 -13.25 15.59
N LEU A 508 -27.38 -12.98 14.42
CA LEU A 508 -26.72 -13.99 13.60
C LEU A 508 -25.53 -14.63 14.33
N ILE A 509 -24.66 -13.82 14.95
CA ILE A 509 -23.53 -14.30 15.75
C ILE A 509 -24.05 -15.22 16.86
N LEU A 510 -25.00 -14.74 17.67
CA LEU A 510 -25.55 -15.52 18.78
C LEU A 510 -26.22 -16.81 18.32
N GLN A 511 -27.02 -16.76 17.25
CA GLN A 511 -27.65 -17.96 16.67
C GLN A 511 -26.62 -18.96 16.15
N PHE A 512 -25.55 -18.49 15.50
CA PHE A 512 -24.48 -19.34 15.00
C PHE A 512 -23.78 -20.08 16.14
N TYR A 513 -23.43 -19.38 17.23
CA TYR A 513 -22.81 -20.02 18.40
C TYR A 513 -23.76 -20.96 19.14
N LEU A 514 -25.06 -20.65 19.21
CA LEU A 514 -26.05 -21.56 19.79
C LEU A 514 -26.12 -22.90 19.03
N HIS A 515 -25.96 -22.87 17.70
CA HIS A 515 -26.08 -24.06 16.86
C HIS A 515 -24.77 -24.84 16.69
N GLU A 516 -23.65 -24.14 16.46
CA GLU A 516 -22.38 -24.77 16.08
C GLU A 516 -21.42 -24.95 17.27
N TYR A 517 -21.56 -24.17 18.35
CA TYR A 517 -20.66 -24.22 19.53
C TYR A 517 -21.41 -24.09 20.88
N PRO A 518 -22.47 -24.89 21.15
CA PRO A 518 -23.25 -24.78 22.38
C PRO A 518 -22.43 -25.03 23.65
N GLU A 519 -21.32 -25.78 23.56
CA GLU A 519 -20.39 -26.06 24.66
C GLU A 519 -19.64 -24.81 25.16
N LEU A 520 -19.55 -23.76 24.34
CA LEU A 520 -18.99 -22.48 24.76
C LEU A 520 -20.02 -21.64 25.54
N LEU A 521 -21.29 -22.02 25.60
CA LEU A 521 -22.37 -21.25 26.21
C LEU A 521 -22.87 -21.94 27.49
N SER A 522 -23.11 -21.16 28.56
CA SER A 522 -23.77 -21.71 29.75
C SER A 522 -25.25 -22.03 29.45
N SER A 523 -25.89 -22.87 30.27
CA SER A 523 -27.32 -23.16 30.11
C SER A 523 -28.19 -21.90 30.16
N GLY A 524 -27.80 -20.91 30.98
CA GLY A 524 -28.48 -19.61 31.06
C GLY A 524 -28.30 -18.77 29.79
N ASP A 525 -27.11 -18.79 29.19
CA ASP A 525 -26.83 -18.13 27.91
C ASP A 525 -27.63 -18.73 26.77
N GLN A 526 -27.71 -20.06 26.68
CA GLN A 526 -28.48 -20.76 25.65
C GLN A 526 -29.98 -20.41 25.74
N GLN A 527 -30.54 -20.36 26.95
CA GLN A 527 -31.93 -19.94 27.17
C GLN A 527 -32.16 -18.49 26.75
N ARG A 528 -31.23 -17.59 27.11
CA ARG A 528 -31.30 -16.16 26.74
C ARG A 528 -31.29 -15.96 25.23
N ILE A 529 -30.35 -16.61 24.53
CA ILE A 529 -30.27 -16.53 23.06
C ILE A 529 -31.54 -17.12 22.43
N THR A 530 -32.02 -18.26 22.92
CA THR A 530 -33.26 -18.87 22.42
C THR A 530 -34.48 -17.94 22.60
N ALA A 531 -34.59 -17.26 23.74
CA ALA A 531 -35.65 -16.29 23.98
C ALA A 531 -35.55 -15.10 23.01
N LEU A 532 -34.35 -14.53 22.84
CA LEU A 532 -34.09 -13.46 21.87
C LEU A 532 -34.52 -13.85 20.45
N LEU A 533 -34.17 -15.07 20.00
CA LEU A 533 -34.51 -15.54 18.65
C LEU A 533 -36.00 -15.83 18.48
N ARG A 534 -36.72 -16.23 19.54
CA ARG A 534 -38.19 -16.34 19.52
C ARG A 534 -38.86 -14.97 19.44
N GLU A 535 -38.33 -13.98 20.15
CA GLU A 535 -38.86 -12.61 20.17
C GLU A 535 -38.63 -11.88 18.84
N GLN A 536 -37.43 -12.00 18.26
CA GLN A 536 -36.99 -11.19 17.11
C GLN A 536 -37.00 -11.94 15.76
N GLY A 537 -37.18 -13.27 15.79
CA GLY A 537 -37.10 -14.14 14.63
C GLY A 537 -35.70 -14.69 14.38
N THR A 538 -35.64 -15.89 13.80
CA THR A 538 -34.40 -16.55 13.39
C THR A 538 -33.93 -16.06 12.03
N ILE A 539 -32.62 -16.14 11.80
CA ILE A 539 -32.00 -15.83 10.51
C ILE A 539 -31.75 -17.14 9.77
N ASP A 540 -32.21 -17.22 8.52
CA ASP A 540 -31.98 -18.37 7.66
C ASP A 540 -30.52 -18.39 7.17
N ILE A 541 -29.66 -19.08 7.91
CA ILE A 541 -28.22 -19.20 7.60
C ILE A 541 -27.98 -19.92 6.27
N SER A 542 -28.90 -20.81 5.86
CA SER A 542 -28.72 -21.68 4.68
C SER A 542 -28.56 -20.90 3.38
N ARG A 543 -29.18 -19.70 3.29
CA ARG A 543 -29.09 -18.79 2.13
C ARG A 543 -27.66 -18.32 1.86
N TYR A 544 -26.85 -18.19 2.91
CA TYR A 544 -25.46 -17.74 2.79
C TYR A 544 -24.48 -18.89 2.48
N LEU A 545 -24.97 -20.13 2.50
CA LEU A 545 -24.21 -21.34 2.19
C LEU A 545 -24.40 -21.81 0.74
N VAL A 546 -25.20 -21.10 -0.05
CA VAL A 546 -25.43 -21.37 -1.47
C VAL A 546 -24.13 -21.20 -2.27
N THR A 547 -23.92 -22.09 -3.23
CA THR A 547 -22.72 -22.15 -4.07
C THR A 547 -23.07 -21.91 -5.55
N PRO A 548 -22.10 -21.47 -6.37
CA PRO A 548 -22.30 -21.29 -7.82
C PRO A 548 -21.98 -22.57 -8.63
N PHE A 549 -21.93 -23.76 -8.03
CA PHE A 549 -21.34 -24.94 -8.67
C PHE A 549 -22.07 -25.41 -9.92
N ALA A 550 -23.40 -25.25 -10.00
CA ALA A 550 -24.13 -25.56 -11.22
C ALA A 550 -23.65 -24.69 -12.41
N ALA A 551 -23.44 -23.39 -12.18
CA ALA A 551 -22.94 -22.47 -13.21
C ALA A 551 -21.48 -22.78 -13.58
N TRP A 552 -20.63 -23.08 -12.60
CA TRP A 552 -19.23 -23.45 -12.85
C TRP A 552 -19.05 -24.73 -13.64
N LYS A 553 -20.02 -25.66 -13.59
CA LYS A 553 -19.94 -26.93 -14.33
C LYS A 553 -20.48 -26.83 -15.75
N ALA A 554 -21.10 -25.71 -16.12
CA ALA A 554 -21.90 -25.59 -17.34
C ALA A 554 -21.06 -25.72 -18.62
N ASP A 555 -19.79 -25.32 -18.59
CA ASP A 555 -18.86 -25.39 -19.73
C ASP A 555 -18.04 -26.70 -19.78
N GLY A 556 -18.25 -27.61 -18.81
CA GLY A 556 -17.51 -28.86 -18.71
C GLY A 556 -16.12 -28.74 -18.08
N ARG A 557 -15.74 -27.58 -17.54
CA ARG A 557 -14.38 -27.30 -17.03
C ARG A 557 -14.43 -26.64 -15.66
N LEU A 558 -13.43 -26.93 -14.83
CA LEU A 558 -13.14 -26.16 -13.61
C LEU A 558 -11.70 -25.69 -13.68
N SER A 559 -11.45 -24.41 -13.49
CA SER A 559 -10.15 -23.81 -13.76
C SER A 559 -9.70 -22.80 -12.72
N SER A 560 -8.40 -22.79 -12.45
CA SER A 560 -7.80 -21.83 -11.51
C SER A 560 -6.53 -21.20 -12.04
N LEU A 561 -6.23 -20.00 -11.56
CA LEU A 561 -4.95 -19.33 -11.73
C LEU A 561 -4.22 -19.22 -10.39
N SER A 562 -3.00 -19.77 -10.31
CA SER A 562 -2.10 -19.62 -9.16
C SER A 562 -0.88 -18.79 -9.54
N ILE A 563 -0.59 -17.73 -8.79
CA ILE A 563 0.55 -16.83 -9.04
C ILE A 563 1.61 -17.00 -7.96
N PHE A 564 2.85 -17.33 -8.35
CA PHE A 564 3.99 -17.54 -7.47
C PHE A 564 5.01 -16.42 -7.63
N HIS A 565 5.45 -15.83 -6.51
CA HIS A 565 6.42 -14.74 -6.54
C HIS A 565 7.85 -15.26 -6.86
N PRO A 566 8.71 -14.50 -7.57
CA PRO A 566 10.07 -14.93 -7.90
C PRO A 566 11.06 -14.75 -6.73
N ASP A 567 10.75 -15.32 -5.57
CA ASP A 567 11.62 -15.41 -4.38
C ASP A 567 11.81 -16.88 -3.95
N ASP A 568 12.65 -17.12 -2.93
CA ASP A 568 12.96 -18.49 -2.45
C ASP A 568 11.68 -19.22 -1.97
N ASP A 569 10.76 -18.47 -1.35
CA ASP A 569 9.49 -18.98 -0.85
C ASP A 569 8.49 -19.28 -1.98
N GLY A 570 8.46 -18.48 -3.02
CA GLY A 570 7.64 -18.67 -4.19
C GLY A 570 8.11 -19.83 -5.08
N GLU A 571 9.43 -20.01 -5.27
CA GLU A 571 9.99 -21.20 -5.92
C GLU A 571 9.64 -22.46 -5.11
N SER A 572 9.85 -22.43 -3.79
CA SER A 572 9.53 -23.55 -2.90
C SER A 572 8.04 -23.88 -2.90
N SER A 573 7.18 -22.86 -2.87
CA SER A 573 5.72 -22.98 -2.96
C SER A 573 5.29 -23.55 -4.31
N PHE A 574 5.90 -23.13 -5.41
CA PHE A 574 5.64 -23.66 -6.74
C PHE A 574 5.95 -25.16 -6.80
N VAL A 575 7.13 -25.55 -6.31
CA VAL A 575 7.57 -26.94 -6.27
C VAL A 575 6.62 -27.79 -5.42
N SER A 576 6.24 -27.30 -4.23
CA SER A 576 5.28 -27.98 -3.34
C SER A 576 3.91 -28.18 -4.00
N ASN A 577 3.35 -27.13 -4.61
CA ASN A 577 2.06 -27.18 -5.28
C ASN A 577 2.08 -28.13 -6.49
N ALA A 578 3.09 -28.02 -7.35
CA ALA A 578 3.24 -28.90 -8.51
C ALA A 578 3.37 -30.37 -8.11
N ASN A 579 4.15 -30.68 -7.07
CA ASN A 579 4.25 -32.03 -6.52
C ASN A 579 2.90 -32.53 -5.99
N THR A 580 2.16 -31.68 -5.27
CA THR A 580 0.83 -32.03 -4.74
C THR A 580 -0.17 -32.33 -5.86
N LEU A 581 -0.15 -31.56 -6.94
CA LEU A 581 -0.99 -31.78 -8.12
C LEU A 581 -0.58 -33.07 -8.86
N MET A 582 0.70 -33.28 -9.14
CA MET A 582 1.17 -34.49 -9.81
C MET A 582 0.90 -35.76 -8.99
N ALA A 583 1.07 -35.71 -7.67
CA ALA A 583 0.70 -36.81 -6.77
C ALA A 583 -0.81 -37.09 -6.78
N GLY A 584 -1.63 -36.08 -7.10
CA GLY A 584 -3.07 -36.22 -7.34
C GLY A 584 -3.43 -36.74 -8.74
N GLY A 585 -2.45 -37.02 -9.60
CA GLY A 585 -2.65 -37.55 -10.96
C GLY A 585 -2.81 -36.47 -12.05
N TYR A 586 -2.54 -35.19 -11.74
CA TYR A 586 -2.59 -34.12 -12.73
C TYR A 586 -1.37 -34.16 -13.65
N ARG A 587 -1.57 -33.85 -14.93
CA ARG A 587 -0.51 -33.84 -15.95
C ARG A 587 -0.20 -32.40 -16.38
N PRO A 588 1.09 -32.01 -16.50
CA PRO A 588 1.45 -30.67 -16.95
C PRO A 588 1.33 -30.54 -18.48
N ARG A 589 0.93 -29.37 -18.95
CA ARG A 589 1.01 -28.92 -20.37
C ARG A 589 1.19 -27.41 -20.41
N LEU A 590 1.62 -26.85 -21.54
CA LEU A 590 1.57 -25.39 -21.72
C LEU A 590 0.13 -24.88 -21.63
N SER A 591 -0.05 -23.74 -20.96
CA SER A 591 -1.37 -23.18 -20.72
C SER A 591 -1.98 -22.65 -22.00
N ARG A 592 -3.18 -23.11 -22.33
CA ARG A 592 -3.90 -22.64 -23.54
C ARG A 592 -4.53 -21.26 -23.38
N ALA A 593 -4.84 -20.88 -22.14
CA ALA A 593 -5.51 -19.61 -21.86
C ALA A 593 -4.51 -18.47 -21.64
N TYR A 594 -3.36 -18.76 -21.04
CA TYR A 594 -2.46 -17.71 -20.55
C TYR A 594 -1.15 -17.57 -21.33
N THR A 595 -0.67 -18.64 -22.00
CA THR A 595 0.57 -18.57 -22.76
C THR A 595 0.29 -17.89 -24.11
N ASP A 596 0.97 -16.77 -24.37
CA ASP A 596 0.81 -16.03 -25.63
C ASP A 596 1.26 -16.87 -26.84
N ASP A 597 0.52 -16.76 -27.93
CA ASP A 597 0.90 -17.35 -29.22
C ASP A 597 2.17 -16.68 -29.79
N ASN A 598 2.50 -15.47 -29.35
CA ASN A 598 3.72 -14.76 -29.74
C ASN A 598 5.00 -15.25 -29.05
N LEU A 599 4.94 -16.31 -28.23
CA LEU A 599 6.13 -16.89 -27.62
C LEU A 599 7.11 -17.33 -28.73
N GLY A 600 8.32 -16.76 -28.74
CA GLY A 600 9.30 -17.04 -29.79
C GLY A 600 9.57 -18.54 -29.98
N PRO A 601 9.81 -19.04 -31.22
CA PRO A 601 9.90 -20.48 -31.48
C PRO A 601 10.96 -21.25 -30.68
N ALA A 602 12.02 -20.57 -30.24
CA ALA A 602 13.04 -21.14 -29.36
C ALA A 602 12.53 -21.31 -27.92
N ALA A 603 11.92 -20.25 -27.36
CA ALA A 603 11.34 -20.28 -26.02
C ALA A 603 10.21 -21.30 -25.93
N ARG A 604 9.38 -21.43 -26.98
CA ARG A 604 8.28 -22.40 -27.03
C ARG A 604 8.79 -23.83 -27.00
N ARG A 605 9.78 -24.17 -27.82
CA ARG A 605 10.41 -25.50 -27.80
C ARG A 605 11.03 -25.82 -26.44
N GLN A 606 11.75 -24.87 -25.84
CA GLN A 606 12.34 -25.06 -24.52
C GLN A 606 11.27 -25.28 -23.44
N ALA A 607 10.17 -24.53 -23.49
CA ALA A 607 9.07 -24.68 -22.56
C ALA A 607 8.37 -26.05 -22.72
N GLU A 608 8.11 -26.47 -23.95
CA GLU A 608 7.56 -27.80 -24.27
C GLU A 608 8.48 -28.94 -23.80
N GLU A 609 9.79 -28.84 -24.02
CA GLU A 609 10.78 -29.81 -23.55
C GLU A 609 10.81 -29.92 -22.02
N LEU A 610 10.78 -28.78 -21.31
CA LEU A 610 10.77 -28.75 -19.85
C LEU A 610 9.48 -29.33 -19.28
N VAL A 611 8.33 -28.96 -19.86
CA VAL A 611 7.02 -29.50 -19.47
C VAL A 611 6.97 -31.02 -19.69
N ALA A 612 7.48 -31.51 -20.83
CA ALA A 612 7.58 -32.94 -21.11
C ALA A 612 8.58 -33.66 -20.18
N ALA A 613 9.65 -33.00 -19.74
CA ALA A 613 10.58 -33.53 -18.76
C ALA A 613 9.92 -33.69 -17.37
N VAL A 614 9.16 -32.68 -16.92
CA VAL A 614 8.39 -32.75 -15.66
C VAL A 614 7.32 -33.84 -15.73
N ALA A 615 6.63 -33.98 -16.87
CA ALA A 615 5.63 -35.03 -17.06
C ALA A 615 6.22 -36.46 -16.96
N ARG A 616 7.47 -36.66 -17.41
CA ARG A 616 8.16 -37.96 -17.39
C ARG A 616 8.72 -38.31 -16.01
N GLN A 617 9.17 -37.32 -15.25
CA GLN A 617 9.77 -37.51 -13.94
C GLN A 617 9.10 -36.58 -12.90
N PRO A 618 7.98 -37.02 -12.28
CA PRO A 618 7.32 -36.27 -11.23
C PRO A 618 8.31 -35.90 -10.11
N GLY A 619 8.36 -34.61 -9.76
CA GLY A 619 9.28 -34.04 -8.76
C GLY A 619 10.66 -33.64 -9.30
N GLY A 620 11.03 -34.07 -10.51
CA GLY A 620 12.24 -33.62 -11.21
C GLY A 620 12.00 -32.33 -12.00
N ASN A 621 13.05 -31.53 -12.19
CA ASN A 621 13.07 -30.33 -13.06
C ASN A 621 12.10 -29.17 -12.71
N LEU A 622 11.32 -29.24 -11.61
CA LEU A 622 10.36 -28.20 -11.24
C LEU A 622 11.00 -26.82 -11.00
N GLY A 623 12.13 -26.74 -10.29
CA GLY A 623 12.83 -25.45 -10.11
C GLY A 623 13.37 -24.88 -11.42
N ARG A 624 13.77 -25.74 -12.37
CA ARG A 624 14.18 -25.31 -13.73
C ARG A 624 12.98 -24.82 -14.53
N LEU A 625 11.83 -25.47 -14.40
CA LEU A 625 10.58 -25.03 -15.01
C LEU A 625 10.17 -23.65 -14.49
N PHE A 626 10.21 -23.45 -13.16
CA PHE A 626 9.89 -22.17 -12.53
C PHE A 626 10.79 -21.03 -13.05
N ALA A 627 12.10 -21.25 -13.06
CA ALA A 627 13.05 -20.26 -13.59
C ALA A 627 12.83 -19.96 -15.09
N ALA A 628 12.45 -20.97 -15.88
CA ALA A 628 12.14 -20.77 -17.29
C ALA A 628 10.83 -20.00 -17.50
N MET A 629 9.79 -20.29 -16.72
CA MET A 629 8.53 -19.54 -16.73
C MET A 629 8.77 -18.06 -16.42
N GLN A 630 9.61 -17.77 -15.43
CA GLN A 630 10.00 -16.39 -15.11
C GLN A 630 10.77 -15.73 -16.26
N SER A 631 11.73 -16.42 -16.86
CA SER A 631 12.62 -15.83 -17.88
C SER A 631 11.96 -15.64 -19.25
N HIS A 632 10.93 -16.43 -19.54
CA HIS A 632 10.28 -16.49 -20.86
C HIS A 632 8.78 -16.21 -20.83
N GLN A 633 8.21 -15.85 -19.66
CA GLN A 633 6.82 -15.41 -19.49
C GLN A 633 5.77 -16.38 -20.05
N PHE A 634 5.89 -17.68 -19.74
CA PHE A 634 4.88 -18.68 -20.10
C PHE A 634 4.24 -19.33 -18.86
N GLN A 635 3.07 -19.92 -19.04
CA GLN A 635 2.28 -20.54 -17.97
C GLN A 635 2.03 -22.02 -18.25
N VAL A 636 1.78 -22.79 -17.19
CA VAL A 636 1.60 -24.24 -17.27
C VAL A 636 0.26 -24.62 -16.67
N ASP A 637 -0.53 -25.41 -17.39
CA ASP A 637 -1.72 -26.07 -16.85
C ASP A 637 -1.32 -27.42 -16.26
N PHE A 638 -1.75 -27.68 -15.03
CA PHE A 638 -1.85 -29.04 -14.49
C PHE A 638 -3.29 -29.50 -14.59
N PHE A 639 -3.57 -30.49 -15.44
CA PHE A 639 -4.95 -30.90 -15.74
C PHE A 639 -5.25 -32.37 -15.43
N LYS A 640 -6.52 -32.67 -15.16
CA LYS A 640 -7.05 -34.00 -14.86
C LYS A 640 -8.55 -34.08 -15.17
N GLU A 641 -9.02 -35.24 -15.61
CA GLU A 641 -10.46 -35.52 -15.77
C GLU A 641 -11.03 -36.10 -14.47
N VAL A 642 -12.12 -35.50 -13.96
CA VAL A 642 -12.81 -35.94 -12.75
C VAL A 642 -14.31 -35.72 -12.91
N GLY A 643 -15.13 -36.75 -12.67
CA GLY A 643 -16.59 -36.60 -12.70
C GLY A 643 -17.18 -36.16 -14.05
N GLY A 644 -16.47 -36.39 -15.16
CA GLY A 644 -16.86 -35.92 -16.49
C GLY A 644 -16.52 -34.45 -16.79
N LEU A 645 -15.71 -33.81 -15.93
CA LEU A 645 -15.22 -32.44 -16.09
C LEU A 645 -13.69 -32.42 -16.18
N THR A 646 -13.18 -31.49 -16.99
CA THR A 646 -11.74 -31.19 -17.02
C THR A 646 -11.40 -30.20 -15.90
N ILE A 647 -10.61 -30.63 -14.92
CA ILE A 647 -10.02 -29.72 -13.92
C ILE A 647 -8.66 -29.23 -14.45
N SER A 648 -8.42 -27.92 -14.42
CA SER A 648 -7.17 -27.28 -14.87
C SER A 648 -6.65 -26.27 -13.85
N HIS A 649 -5.52 -26.57 -13.22
CA HIS A 649 -4.80 -25.64 -12.37
C HIS A 649 -3.67 -24.97 -13.15
N THR A 650 -3.91 -23.74 -13.61
CA THR A 650 -2.88 -22.91 -14.24
C THR A 650 -1.95 -22.33 -13.18
N VAL A 651 -0.65 -22.43 -13.42
CA VAL A 651 0.40 -21.83 -12.58
C VAL A 651 1.21 -20.83 -13.39
N ALA A 652 1.53 -19.69 -12.76
CA ALA A 652 2.34 -18.62 -13.34
C ALA A 652 3.39 -18.12 -12.33
N ALA A 653 4.54 -17.68 -12.84
CA ALA A 653 5.53 -16.93 -12.06
C ALA A 653 5.26 -15.43 -12.25
N TYR A 654 5.22 -14.67 -11.16
CA TYR A 654 5.11 -13.21 -11.23
C TYR A 654 6.36 -12.63 -11.88
N HIS A 655 6.16 -11.64 -12.77
CA HIS A 655 7.23 -11.01 -13.53
C HIS A 655 7.24 -9.50 -13.29
N ASP A 656 6.15 -8.84 -13.67
CA ASP A 656 5.93 -7.42 -13.47
C ASP A 656 4.43 -7.12 -13.40
N GLU A 657 4.11 -5.86 -13.12
CA GLU A 657 2.75 -5.37 -12.95
C GLU A 657 1.93 -5.42 -14.26
N GLU A 658 2.56 -5.26 -15.43
CA GLU A 658 1.87 -5.27 -16.71
C GLU A 658 1.39 -6.67 -17.07
N GLU A 659 2.30 -7.65 -16.95
CA GLU A 659 1.98 -9.05 -17.11
C GLU A 659 0.94 -9.49 -16.08
N GLN A 660 1.06 -9.04 -14.82
CA GLN A 660 0.07 -9.36 -13.78
C GLN A 660 -1.32 -8.80 -14.11
N ARG A 661 -1.42 -7.57 -14.63
CA ARG A 661 -2.69 -7.02 -15.13
C ARG A 661 -3.25 -7.84 -16.28
N ARG A 662 -2.41 -8.33 -17.20
CA ARG A 662 -2.84 -9.21 -18.31
C ARG A 662 -3.43 -10.53 -17.78
N LEU A 663 -2.72 -11.20 -16.87
CA LEU A 663 -3.17 -12.44 -16.25
C LEU A 663 -4.50 -12.25 -15.51
N LEU A 664 -4.66 -11.16 -14.76
CA LEU A 664 -5.90 -10.89 -14.02
C LEU A 664 -7.06 -10.49 -14.93
N LEU A 665 -6.80 -9.81 -16.05
CA LEU A 665 -7.84 -9.53 -17.03
C LEU A 665 -8.37 -10.83 -17.64
N GLU A 666 -7.48 -11.74 -18.05
CA GLU A 666 -7.87 -13.06 -18.56
C GLU A 666 -8.60 -13.89 -17.48
N PHE A 667 -8.18 -13.82 -16.22
CA PHE A 667 -8.91 -14.46 -15.11
C PHE A 667 -10.34 -13.92 -14.96
N LEU A 668 -10.52 -12.60 -15.06
CA LEU A 668 -11.81 -11.93 -14.88
C LEU A 668 -12.74 -12.05 -16.10
N GLU A 669 -12.21 -12.32 -17.29
CA GLU A 669 -13.00 -12.39 -18.52
C GLU A 669 -13.09 -13.81 -19.12
N GLY A 670 -12.11 -14.68 -18.85
CA GLY A 670 -11.95 -16.02 -19.44
C GLY A 670 -12.69 -17.17 -18.72
N GLY A 671 -13.63 -16.85 -17.83
CA GLY A 671 -14.49 -17.83 -17.15
C GLY A 671 -13.74 -18.73 -16.16
N HIS A 672 -12.79 -18.17 -15.41
CA HIS A 672 -12.04 -18.90 -14.40
C HIS A 672 -12.68 -18.80 -13.02
N GLU A 673 -12.80 -19.94 -12.32
CA GLU A 673 -13.51 -20.06 -11.05
C GLU A 673 -12.67 -19.61 -9.86
N MET A 674 -11.38 -19.99 -9.84
CA MET A 674 -10.51 -19.81 -8.68
C MET A 674 -9.25 -18.98 -8.98
N PHE A 675 -8.98 -17.98 -8.15
CA PHE A 675 -7.66 -17.35 -8.05
C PHE A 675 -6.97 -17.80 -6.76
N ALA A 676 -5.72 -18.23 -6.86
CA ALA A 676 -4.90 -18.61 -5.73
C ALA A 676 -3.67 -17.72 -5.61
N GLN A 677 -3.64 -16.89 -4.57
CA GLN A 677 -2.49 -16.08 -4.21
C GLN A 677 -1.45 -16.99 -3.54
N ARG A 678 -0.21 -17.02 -4.05
CA ARG A 678 0.89 -17.84 -3.51
C ARG A 678 2.10 -16.96 -3.16
N GLY A 679 2.87 -17.41 -2.18
CA GLY A 679 3.92 -16.63 -1.54
C GLY A 679 3.38 -15.80 -0.36
N HIS A 680 4.18 -14.85 0.12
CA HIS A 680 3.86 -14.07 1.32
C HIS A 680 2.65 -13.14 1.21
N SER A 681 2.17 -12.66 2.36
CA SER A 681 0.95 -11.87 2.48
C SER A 681 1.01 -10.48 1.91
N TYR A 682 2.16 -9.85 1.91
CA TYR A 682 2.34 -8.49 1.38
C TYR A 682 2.39 -8.47 -0.15
N TRP A 683 2.69 -9.60 -0.81
CA TRP A 683 2.57 -9.72 -2.27
C TRP A 683 1.12 -9.62 -2.77
N ARG A 684 0.13 -9.65 -1.88
CA ARG A 684 -1.29 -9.54 -2.26
C ARG A 684 -1.64 -8.19 -2.91
N GLY A 685 -0.96 -7.12 -2.50
CA GLY A 685 -1.07 -5.81 -3.17
C GLY A 685 -0.73 -5.97 -4.65
N GLU A 686 0.51 -6.35 -4.90
CA GLU A 686 1.08 -6.51 -6.25
C GLU A 686 0.42 -7.61 -7.09
N GLN A 687 0.01 -8.74 -6.49
CA GLN A 687 -0.54 -9.88 -7.22
C GLN A 687 -2.05 -9.77 -7.51
N LEU A 688 -2.80 -8.95 -6.76
CA LEU A 688 -4.26 -8.97 -6.84
C LEU A 688 -4.91 -7.61 -6.67
N ILE A 689 -4.63 -6.89 -5.58
CA ILE A 689 -5.39 -5.67 -5.24
C ILE A 689 -5.02 -4.52 -6.20
N ASP A 690 -3.73 -4.18 -6.29
CA ASP A 690 -3.27 -3.01 -7.04
C ASP A 690 -3.52 -3.16 -8.55
N PRO A 691 -3.23 -4.31 -9.19
CA PRO A 691 -3.53 -4.51 -10.61
C PRO A 691 -5.03 -4.41 -10.93
N ILE A 692 -5.91 -4.96 -10.07
CA ILE A 692 -7.37 -4.85 -10.28
C ILE A 692 -7.81 -3.39 -10.16
N GLU A 693 -7.34 -2.67 -9.14
CA GLU A 693 -7.67 -1.24 -8.98
C GLU A 693 -7.20 -0.42 -10.20
N GLN A 694 -6.05 -0.77 -10.78
CA GLN A 694 -5.58 -0.13 -12.01
C GLN A 694 -6.40 -0.51 -13.23
N LEU A 695 -6.79 -1.78 -13.40
CA LEU A 695 -7.68 -2.20 -14.49
C LEU A 695 -9.03 -1.48 -14.41
N ILE A 696 -9.57 -1.24 -13.21
CA ILE A 696 -10.77 -0.42 -12.98
C ILE A 696 -10.49 1.04 -13.39
N LYS A 697 -9.40 1.65 -12.90
CA LYS A 697 -9.03 3.04 -13.26
C LYS A 697 -8.83 3.23 -14.78
N GLN A 698 -8.35 2.19 -15.47
CA GLN A 698 -8.16 2.17 -16.91
C GLN A 698 -9.43 1.81 -17.70
N ASN A 699 -10.58 1.59 -17.03
CA ASN A 699 -11.83 1.11 -17.62
C ASN A 699 -11.70 -0.20 -18.43
N ARG A 700 -10.72 -1.04 -18.11
CA ARG A 700 -10.52 -2.35 -18.76
C ARG A 700 -11.42 -3.43 -18.17
N ILE A 701 -11.84 -3.25 -16.92
CA ILE A 701 -12.86 -4.08 -16.25
C ILE A 701 -13.90 -3.17 -15.59
N THR A 702 -15.12 -3.67 -15.44
CA THR A 702 -16.24 -2.94 -14.83
C THR A 702 -16.92 -3.80 -13.77
N GLY A 703 -17.97 -3.27 -13.11
CA GLY A 703 -18.80 -4.05 -12.20
C GLY A 703 -19.37 -5.33 -12.84
N ASP A 704 -19.62 -5.30 -14.14
CA ASP A 704 -20.15 -6.45 -14.87
C ASP A 704 -19.12 -7.59 -14.95
N SER A 705 -17.82 -7.29 -15.08
CA SER A 705 -16.74 -8.30 -15.06
C SER A 705 -16.77 -9.16 -13.78
N PHE A 706 -17.11 -8.54 -12.64
CA PHE A 706 -17.24 -9.24 -11.36
C PHE A 706 -18.57 -10.01 -11.23
N ARG A 707 -19.66 -9.48 -11.81
CA ARG A 707 -21.01 -10.09 -11.72
C ARG A 707 -21.25 -11.23 -12.70
N LYS A 708 -20.45 -11.35 -13.77
CA LYS A 708 -20.52 -12.45 -14.74
C LYS A 708 -20.47 -13.82 -14.07
N GLN A 709 -19.60 -13.96 -13.06
CA GLN A 709 -19.38 -15.21 -12.37
C GLN A 709 -18.95 -14.93 -10.93
N ARG A 710 -19.63 -15.60 -10.01
CA ARG A 710 -19.19 -15.69 -8.62
C ARG A 710 -17.91 -16.53 -8.58
N ARG A 711 -16.86 -16.02 -7.95
CA ARG A 711 -15.50 -16.61 -7.94
C ARG A 711 -15.11 -17.09 -6.56
N PHE A 712 -14.02 -17.86 -6.53
CA PHE A 712 -13.36 -18.30 -5.33
C PHE A 712 -11.95 -17.74 -5.23
N LEU A 713 -11.60 -17.15 -4.09
CA LEU A 713 -10.26 -16.64 -3.81
C LEU A 713 -9.62 -17.52 -2.74
N SER A 714 -8.50 -18.15 -3.07
CA SER A 714 -7.67 -18.89 -2.12
C SER A 714 -6.45 -18.04 -1.76
N LEU A 715 -6.45 -17.49 -0.56
CA LEU A 715 -5.36 -16.67 -0.06
C LEU A 715 -4.40 -17.56 0.71
N GLY A 716 -3.30 -17.96 0.06
CA GLY A 716 -2.29 -18.85 0.64
C GLY A 716 -1.46 -18.23 1.78
N SER A 717 -1.72 -16.97 2.13
CA SER A 717 -0.93 -16.15 3.06
C SER A 717 -1.79 -15.47 4.13
N CYS A 718 -1.15 -15.02 5.22
CA CYS A 718 -1.78 -14.29 6.34
C CYS A 718 -2.55 -13.05 5.84
N GLY A 719 -3.88 -13.13 5.73
CA GLY A 719 -4.70 -11.99 5.27
C GLY A 719 -5.37 -11.24 6.40
N GLY A 720 -5.75 -11.96 7.45
CA GLY A 720 -6.64 -11.39 8.45
C GLY A 720 -7.99 -10.98 7.85
N ILE A 721 -8.87 -10.51 8.72
CA ILE A 721 -10.26 -10.19 8.37
C ILE A 721 -10.39 -8.87 7.57
N LYS A 722 -9.47 -7.90 7.75
CA LYS A 722 -9.47 -6.62 7.01
C LYS A 722 -9.30 -6.84 5.51
N VAL A 723 -8.38 -7.72 5.13
CA VAL A 723 -8.14 -8.07 3.72
C VAL A 723 -9.32 -8.84 3.14
N TYR A 724 -9.92 -9.76 3.92
CA TYR A 724 -11.14 -10.43 3.53
C TYR A 724 -12.21 -9.39 3.17
N THR A 725 -12.44 -8.38 4.02
CA THR A 725 -13.39 -7.29 3.74
C THR A 725 -13.01 -6.54 2.46
N LYS A 726 -11.75 -6.11 2.32
CA LYS A 726 -11.30 -5.36 1.15
C LYS A 726 -11.52 -6.13 -0.15
N LEU A 727 -11.17 -7.42 -0.18
CA LEU A 727 -11.38 -8.27 -1.35
C LEU A 727 -12.85 -8.55 -1.61
N HIS A 728 -13.64 -8.79 -0.56
CA HIS A 728 -15.08 -8.98 -0.70
C HIS A 728 -15.75 -7.75 -1.33
N GLN A 729 -15.37 -6.54 -0.89
CA GLN A 729 -15.82 -5.27 -1.48
C GLN A 729 -15.33 -5.09 -2.91
N LEU A 730 -14.04 -5.36 -3.17
CA LEU A 730 -13.45 -5.25 -4.51
C LEU A 730 -14.17 -6.12 -5.53
N PHE A 731 -14.57 -7.34 -5.13
CA PHE A 731 -15.35 -8.27 -5.93
C PHE A 731 -16.87 -8.07 -5.82
N GLN A 732 -17.35 -6.99 -5.20
CA GLN A 732 -18.78 -6.65 -5.06
C GLN A 732 -19.63 -7.80 -4.48
N GLY A 733 -19.12 -8.50 -3.48
CA GLY A 733 -19.80 -9.65 -2.87
C GLY A 733 -19.81 -10.93 -3.72
N GLN A 734 -19.23 -10.90 -4.93
CA GLN A 734 -19.17 -12.03 -5.87
C GLN A 734 -17.95 -12.93 -5.67
N ALA A 735 -17.29 -12.85 -4.52
CA ALA A 735 -16.19 -13.74 -4.15
C ALA A 735 -16.48 -14.48 -2.84
N ASP A 736 -16.36 -15.80 -2.88
CA ASP A 736 -16.15 -16.62 -1.69
C ASP A 736 -14.65 -16.76 -1.45
N ILE A 737 -14.21 -16.61 -0.21
CA ILE A 737 -12.79 -16.48 0.10
C ILE A 737 -12.40 -17.53 1.13
N LEU A 738 -11.33 -18.26 0.85
CA LEU A 738 -10.55 -18.98 1.84
C LEU A 738 -9.36 -18.12 2.21
N ALA A 739 -9.21 -17.80 3.49
CA ALA A 739 -8.08 -17.03 3.99
C ALA A 739 -7.61 -17.57 5.34
N THR A 740 -6.33 -17.40 5.65
CA THR A 740 -5.81 -17.67 6.99
C THR A 740 -5.74 -16.38 7.83
N ILE A 741 -6.14 -16.47 9.10
CA ILE A 741 -5.94 -15.44 10.15
C ILE A 741 -4.58 -15.58 10.85
N GLY A 742 -3.96 -16.76 10.78
CA GLY A 742 -2.60 -17.05 11.23
C GLY A 742 -1.68 -17.41 10.05
N THR A 743 -0.74 -18.33 10.27
CA THR A 743 0.26 -18.71 9.26
C THR A 743 -0.36 -19.61 8.20
N GLY A 744 -0.28 -19.18 6.93
CA GLY A 744 -0.66 -20.02 5.80
C GLY A 744 0.34 -21.15 5.64
N LEU A 745 -0.13 -22.39 5.54
CA LEU A 745 0.75 -23.56 5.43
C LEU A 745 0.55 -24.23 4.07
N ALA A 746 1.65 -24.45 3.34
CA ALA A 746 1.60 -25.12 2.04
C ALA A 746 0.97 -26.52 2.12
N ASN A 747 1.22 -27.26 3.21
CA ASN A 747 0.62 -28.57 3.48
C ASN A 747 -0.90 -28.52 3.77
N ILE A 748 -1.51 -27.33 3.85
CA ILE A 748 -2.96 -27.13 3.90
C ILE A 748 -3.44 -26.56 2.56
N ASN A 749 -2.85 -25.45 2.11
CA ASN A 749 -3.29 -24.71 0.94
C ASN A 749 -3.20 -25.53 -0.35
N ASP A 750 -2.10 -26.26 -0.55
CA ASP A 750 -1.89 -27.08 -1.74
C ASP A 750 -2.91 -28.23 -1.83
N PRO A 751 -3.05 -29.09 -0.81
CA PRO A 751 -4.05 -30.15 -0.86
C PRO A 751 -5.48 -29.62 -0.84
N TYR A 752 -5.76 -28.48 -0.18
CA TYR A 752 -7.09 -27.87 -0.20
C TYR A 752 -7.48 -27.44 -1.61
N ASN A 753 -6.65 -26.63 -2.28
CA ASN A 753 -6.96 -26.09 -3.62
C ASN A 753 -7.15 -27.20 -4.65
N ARG A 754 -6.38 -28.29 -4.55
CA ARG A 754 -6.59 -29.50 -5.37
C ARG A 754 -7.91 -30.19 -5.04
N THR A 755 -8.13 -30.51 -3.76
CA THR A 755 -9.31 -31.27 -3.31
C THR A 755 -10.61 -30.49 -3.54
N PHE A 756 -10.55 -29.16 -3.49
CA PHE A 756 -11.69 -28.26 -3.69
C PHE A 756 -12.39 -28.51 -5.03
N PHE A 757 -11.66 -28.47 -6.15
CA PHE A 757 -12.24 -28.76 -7.46
C PHE A 757 -12.63 -30.23 -7.64
N GLU A 758 -11.88 -31.18 -7.07
CA GLU A 758 -12.26 -32.60 -7.14
C GLU A 758 -13.59 -32.89 -6.42
N VAL A 759 -13.83 -32.24 -5.27
CA VAL A 759 -15.10 -32.31 -4.54
C VAL A 759 -16.22 -31.65 -5.35
N ILE A 760 -15.97 -30.48 -5.95
CA ILE A 760 -16.98 -29.83 -6.79
C ILE A 760 -17.33 -30.74 -7.97
N ALA A 761 -16.33 -31.26 -8.69
CA ALA A 761 -16.54 -32.08 -9.87
C ALA A 761 -17.36 -33.36 -9.59
N THR A 762 -17.23 -33.93 -8.39
CA THR A 762 -17.93 -35.16 -7.99
C THR A 762 -19.25 -34.92 -7.24
N SER A 763 -19.59 -33.67 -6.93
CA SER A 763 -20.78 -33.31 -6.16
C SER A 763 -21.97 -32.92 -7.04
N GLY A 764 -23.17 -32.89 -6.48
CA GLY A 764 -24.35 -32.34 -7.17
C GLY A 764 -24.25 -30.82 -7.37
N GLY A 765 -25.01 -30.28 -8.32
CA GLY A 765 -25.07 -28.83 -8.60
C GLY A 765 -25.51 -27.98 -7.40
N ASP A 766 -26.38 -28.53 -6.54
CA ASP A 766 -26.97 -27.85 -5.37
C ASP A 766 -26.16 -28.05 -4.07
N SER A 767 -24.90 -28.48 -4.17
CA SER A 767 -24.06 -28.72 -2.98
C SER A 767 -23.75 -27.41 -2.25
N SER A 768 -23.70 -27.44 -0.93
CA SER A 768 -23.45 -26.25 -0.11
C SER A 768 -21.98 -26.13 0.32
N TRP A 769 -21.59 -24.95 0.82
CA TRP A 769 -20.27 -24.75 1.44
C TRP A 769 -20.02 -25.70 2.64
N LYS A 770 -21.08 -26.13 3.34
CA LYS A 770 -20.98 -27.13 4.43
C LYS A 770 -20.55 -28.50 3.91
N HIS A 771 -20.99 -28.89 2.70
CA HIS A 771 -20.54 -30.12 2.05
C HIS A 771 -19.04 -30.09 1.75
N VAL A 772 -18.55 -28.99 1.16
CA VAL A 772 -17.13 -28.81 0.84
C VAL A 772 -16.28 -28.84 2.11
N SER A 773 -16.68 -28.12 3.15
CA SER A 773 -15.95 -28.09 4.42
C SER A 773 -15.85 -29.49 5.05
N ALA A 774 -16.94 -30.27 5.05
CA ALA A 774 -16.94 -31.64 5.56
C ALA A 774 -15.98 -32.57 4.78
N LYS A 775 -15.88 -32.41 3.45
CA LYS A 775 -14.96 -33.20 2.61
C LYS A 775 -13.50 -32.76 2.77
N ALA A 776 -13.26 -31.48 3.04
CA ALA A 776 -11.92 -30.93 3.24
C ALA A 776 -11.41 -31.05 4.70
N ALA A 777 -12.27 -31.43 5.65
CA ALA A 777 -11.96 -31.41 7.08
C ALA A 777 -10.66 -32.14 7.47
N ALA A 778 -10.34 -33.27 6.82
CA ALA A 778 -9.13 -34.04 7.10
C ALA A 778 -7.83 -33.28 6.79
N ILE A 779 -7.86 -32.31 5.86
CA ILE A 779 -6.70 -31.50 5.46
C ILE A 779 -6.26 -30.59 6.61
N PHE A 780 -7.20 -30.10 7.40
CA PHE A 780 -6.96 -29.11 8.44
C PHE A 780 -6.44 -29.71 9.76
N GLY A 781 -6.32 -31.04 9.87
CA GLY A 781 -5.78 -31.73 11.05
C GLY A 781 -6.50 -31.39 12.38
N LYS A 782 -5.98 -31.90 13.51
CA LYS A 782 -6.48 -31.50 14.84
C LYS A 782 -5.91 -30.13 15.22
N GLY A 783 -6.53 -29.05 14.75
CA GLY A 783 -6.31 -27.69 15.29
C GLY A 783 -6.08 -26.58 14.28
N TYR A 784 -5.49 -26.87 13.11
CA TYR A 784 -5.13 -25.82 12.13
C TYR A 784 -6.32 -25.24 11.38
N GLY A 785 -7.46 -25.94 11.35
CA GLY A 785 -8.69 -25.43 10.71
C GLY A 785 -9.26 -24.17 11.37
N ARG A 786 -8.92 -23.91 12.64
CA ARG A 786 -9.36 -22.70 13.37
C ARG A 786 -8.70 -21.43 12.84
N ASP A 787 -7.52 -21.55 12.25
CA ASP A 787 -6.78 -20.42 11.69
C ASP A 787 -7.26 -20.06 10.28
N TYR A 788 -8.22 -20.80 9.71
CA TYR A 788 -8.74 -20.57 8.35
C TYR A 788 -10.19 -20.05 8.37
N LEU A 789 -10.38 -18.86 7.80
CA LEU A 789 -11.68 -18.35 7.38
C LEU A 789 -12.08 -19.07 6.09
N GLN A 790 -12.97 -20.06 6.25
CA GLN A 790 -13.55 -20.79 5.12
C GLN A 790 -14.86 -20.14 4.67
N PRO A 791 -15.26 -20.28 3.39
CA PRO A 791 -16.62 -19.93 2.98
C PRO A 791 -17.67 -20.63 3.84
N GLY A 792 -18.70 -19.88 4.24
CA GLY A 792 -19.72 -20.38 5.15
C GLY A 792 -19.35 -20.34 6.64
N SER A 793 -18.14 -19.90 7.00
CA SER A 793 -17.83 -19.51 8.37
C SER A 793 -18.60 -18.25 8.78
N LEU A 794 -18.74 -18.00 10.08
CA LEU A 794 -19.48 -16.83 10.59
C LEU A 794 -19.01 -15.50 9.99
N PRO A 795 -17.70 -15.19 9.89
CA PRO A 795 -17.26 -13.95 9.25
C PRO A 795 -17.67 -13.87 7.77
N ALA A 796 -17.62 -14.98 7.03
CA ALA A 796 -18.05 -15.03 5.63
C ALA A 796 -19.57 -14.79 5.48
N ILE A 797 -20.38 -15.34 6.39
CA ILE A 797 -21.83 -15.13 6.41
C ILE A 797 -22.16 -13.67 6.74
N LEU A 798 -21.46 -13.07 7.73
CA LEU A 798 -21.68 -11.68 8.13
C LEU A 798 -21.36 -10.68 7.02
N HIS A 799 -20.35 -10.94 6.19
CA HIS A 799 -20.05 -10.14 5.01
C HIS A 799 -21.21 -10.17 4.00
N LYS A 800 -21.74 -11.35 3.67
CA LYS A 800 -22.88 -11.48 2.75
C LYS A 800 -24.13 -10.80 3.28
N LEU A 801 -24.37 -10.86 4.59
CA LEU A 801 -25.50 -10.18 5.23
C LEU A 801 -25.39 -8.65 5.12
N LEU A 802 -24.18 -8.09 5.20
CA LEU A 802 -23.95 -6.65 5.02
C LEU A 802 -24.28 -6.18 3.60
N ASP A 803 -23.93 -6.99 2.60
CA ASP A 803 -24.17 -6.67 1.19
C ASP A 803 -25.66 -6.72 0.81
N GLU A 804 -26.45 -7.63 1.41
CA GLU A 804 -27.92 -7.67 1.21
C GLU A 804 -28.59 -6.35 1.60
N GLU A 805 -28.08 -5.71 2.64
CA GLU A 805 -28.67 -4.50 3.24
C GLU A 805 -28.06 -3.20 2.68
N ARG A 806 -26.94 -3.30 1.96
CA ARG A 806 -26.26 -2.20 1.26
C ARG A 806 -25.93 -2.62 -0.18
N PRO A 807 -26.91 -2.77 -1.07
CA PRO A 807 -26.62 -3.01 -2.48
C PRO A 807 -25.71 -1.88 -2.99
N ALA A 808 -24.62 -2.25 -3.67
CA ALA A 808 -23.64 -1.31 -4.20
C ALA A 808 -24.33 -0.11 -4.84
N ALA A 809 -23.96 1.10 -4.39
CA ALA A 809 -24.42 2.33 -5.04
C ALA A 809 -24.12 2.20 -6.54
N LYS A 810 -25.17 2.27 -7.35
CA LYS A 810 -25.12 2.08 -8.80
C LYS A 810 -24.19 3.08 -9.46
#